data_AF-A0AA40D4A8-F1
#
_entry.id   AF-A0AA40D4A8-F1
#
_cell.length_a   1.000
_cell.length_b   1.000
_cell.length_c   1.000
_cell.angle_alpha   90.00
_cell.angle_beta   90.00
_cell.angle_gamma   90.00
#
_symmetry.space_group_name_H-M   'P 1'
#
loop_
_entity.id
_entity.type
_entity.pdbx_description
1 polymer ?
#
loop_
_entity_poly.entity_id
_entity_poly.type
_entity_poly.pdbx_seq_one_letter_code
_entity_poly.pdbx_strand_id
1 'polypeptide(L)'
;MLVMSPPLLRISPELRQLIYLFTGVAPWSRQERFIFDLHGPPHGEQVDEDFELHPQFRGLLLCCRAIYQEVAALLYSSNAFILYSATGSFGPILALTPTALASLTHLKIVINSQTACHIKTSRTRTVQDCCLASRDFCAKRHAHQPALRTSVSSDRDLLDQWHSAAAHLSKITAGQLSLFLVCDVDPTDSEAARLAVEPFSMLPPLKECHLRLGERPNPHLQHLARETVSKALGAPATIINPSPSSFSRFLMLPRELRLRILCYTDLVTPIKEVSWDGDGYRADRPDHRIAHEAGTNWGTRAPCRRDHHHGCQFGRCWLRSSENYLVGCFCSINHTAVSSTCRCWAPPTDLFLVCKSLYDEAQHVFFSQNRFIIHDLPRTGPPSEDSILQGTDYPNSRLRASSFLGDKLSLSNLASLRFLELAFPAYGVLAWPDDHHPAINDWQRTLIRVKDHINGPSLTVRVVMAAPRESLSRGDLQGVMDCDPNRTPVVVLCHNIITPISYLTQGNNSMAPGPLHRFYAHMAYNHWDGFTSRGDDDNENMEWWRSIKQQQKHAKELAERVVLGKEGYERQQRCGDGEETDTDEDRDGKEEDEEFGGFNPTPEVSEEILEKSLKEWDREQREGKEPTISYWLFQEMLDATDG
;
A
#
# COMPACT_ATOMS: atom_id res chain seq x y z
N MET A 1 -44.64 4.32 -53.45
CA MET A 1 -43.96 5.34 -52.62
C MET A 1 -42.52 4.90 -52.46
N LEU A 2 -41.56 5.66 -53.00
CA LEU A 2 -40.13 5.41 -52.77
C LEU A 2 -39.84 5.80 -51.32
N VAL A 3 -39.63 4.81 -50.45
CA VAL A 3 -39.18 5.05 -49.07
C VAL A 3 -37.77 5.63 -49.18
N MET A 4 -37.65 6.96 -49.09
CA MET A 4 -36.35 7.61 -49.09
C MET A 4 -35.56 7.11 -47.90
N SER A 5 -34.36 6.57 -48.13
CA SER A 5 -33.46 6.15 -47.06
C SER A 5 -33.19 7.33 -46.13
N PRO A 6 -33.20 7.12 -44.79
CA PRO A 6 -32.87 8.13 -43.79
C PRO A 6 -31.60 8.91 -44.18
N PRO A 7 -31.56 10.25 -44.05
CA PRO A 7 -30.41 11.06 -44.45
C PRO A 7 -29.08 10.57 -43.84
N LEU A 8 -29.10 10.11 -42.59
CA LEU A 8 -27.92 9.59 -41.90
C LEU A 8 -27.32 8.35 -42.59
N LEU A 9 -28.15 7.46 -43.15
CA LEU A 9 -27.70 6.27 -43.86
C LEU A 9 -27.10 6.57 -45.24
N ARG A 10 -27.25 7.80 -45.75
CA ARG A 10 -26.62 8.24 -47.01
C ARG A 10 -25.15 8.63 -46.84
N ILE A 11 -24.74 8.91 -45.60
CA ILE A 11 -23.36 9.26 -45.26
C ILE A 11 -22.54 7.96 -45.13
N SER A 12 -21.21 7.99 -45.33
CA SER A 12 -20.38 6.80 -45.15
C SER A 12 -20.37 6.31 -43.68
N PRO A 13 -20.11 5.01 -43.43
CA PRO A 13 -20.02 4.46 -42.08
C PRO A 13 -19.01 5.18 -41.17
N GLU A 14 -17.88 5.62 -41.71
CA GLU A 14 -16.80 6.31 -40.96
C GLU A 14 -17.28 7.66 -40.41
N LEU A 15 -17.98 8.44 -41.24
CA LEU A 15 -18.56 9.70 -40.82
C LEU A 15 -19.72 9.49 -39.83
N ARG A 16 -20.53 8.43 -40.00
CA ARG A 16 -21.54 8.06 -38.99
C ARG A 16 -20.89 7.72 -37.66
N GLN A 17 -19.79 6.98 -37.66
CA GLN A 17 -19.04 6.66 -36.45
C GLN A 17 -18.54 7.93 -35.74
N LEU A 18 -18.02 8.92 -36.49
CA LEU A 18 -17.63 10.21 -35.91
C LEU A 18 -18.83 10.95 -35.29
N ILE A 19 -20.00 10.91 -35.93
CA ILE A 19 -21.23 11.46 -35.35
C ILE A 19 -21.58 10.73 -34.05
N TYR A 20 -21.46 9.40 -34.00
CA TYR A 20 -21.74 8.62 -32.79
C TYR A 20 -20.81 9.00 -31.63
N LEU A 21 -19.51 9.16 -31.89
CA LEU A 21 -18.54 9.67 -30.91
C LEU A 21 -18.92 11.08 -30.44
N PHE A 22 -19.29 11.97 -31.36
CA PHE A 22 -19.73 13.33 -31.03
C PHE A 22 -20.99 13.34 -30.17
N THR A 23 -21.92 12.39 -30.35
CA THR A 23 -23.12 12.25 -29.52
C THR A 23 -22.88 11.58 -28.15
N GLY A 24 -21.64 11.20 -27.85
CA GLY A 24 -21.27 10.57 -26.59
C GLY A 24 -21.58 9.07 -26.51
N VAL A 25 -21.71 8.36 -27.64
CA VAL A 25 -21.87 6.89 -27.64
C VAL A 25 -20.62 6.21 -27.07
N ALA A 26 -19.45 6.76 -27.34
CA ALA A 26 -18.16 6.30 -26.86
C ALA A 26 -17.20 7.49 -26.78
N PRO A 27 -16.15 7.42 -25.93
CA PRO A 27 -15.17 8.48 -25.82
C PRO A 27 -14.31 8.61 -27.09
N TRP A 28 -13.74 9.79 -27.29
CA TRP A 28 -12.86 10.07 -28.43
C TRP A 28 -11.53 9.32 -28.32
N SER A 29 -10.97 9.24 -27.11
CA SER A 29 -9.76 8.47 -26.83
C SER A 29 -10.11 7.01 -26.59
N ARG A 30 -9.37 6.09 -27.21
CA ARG A 30 -9.50 4.64 -26.96
C ARG A 30 -9.05 4.21 -25.57
N GLN A 31 -8.31 5.07 -24.87
CA GLN A 31 -7.87 4.81 -23.49
C GLN A 31 -9.00 5.10 -22.50
N GLU A 32 -9.76 6.18 -22.76
CA GLU A 32 -10.92 6.52 -21.98
C GLU A 32 -12.06 5.53 -22.20
N ARG A 33 -12.92 5.38 -21.18
CA ARG A 33 -14.16 4.60 -21.26
C ARG A 33 -15.26 5.34 -20.52
N PHE A 34 -16.45 5.44 -21.12
CA PHE A 34 -17.62 5.80 -20.34
C PHE A 34 -18.10 4.60 -19.54
N ILE A 35 -18.83 4.88 -18.46
CA ILE A 35 -19.30 3.87 -17.52
C ILE A 35 -20.80 3.99 -17.43
N PHE A 36 -21.47 2.91 -17.82
CA PHE A 36 -22.92 2.84 -17.83
C PHE A 36 -23.41 1.92 -16.73
N ASP A 37 -24.34 2.43 -15.95
CA ASP A 37 -25.11 1.62 -15.01
C ASP A 37 -26.27 0.98 -15.75
N LEU A 38 -26.32 -0.35 -15.77
CA LEU A 38 -27.35 -1.10 -16.49
C LEU A 38 -28.74 -0.94 -15.87
N HIS A 39 -28.85 -0.52 -14.61
CA HIS A 39 -30.14 -0.18 -13.98
C HIS A 39 -30.59 1.26 -14.27
N GLY A 40 -29.75 2.05 -14.94
CA GLY A 40 -29.95 3.50 -15.09
C GLY A 40 -29.50 4.27 -13.83
N PRO A 41 -29.59 5.61 -13.85
CA PRO A 41 -29.35 6.40 -12.65
C PRO A 41 -30.35 5.98 -11.56
N PRO A 42 -29.91 5.85 -10.29
CA PRO A 42 -30.81 5.56 -9.19
C PRO A 42 -31.91 6.63 -9.16
N HIS A 43 -33.18 6.19 -9.19
CA HIS A 43 -34.32 7.09 -9.15
C HIS A 43 -34.27 7.93 -7.87
N GLY A 44 -33.97 9.23 -7.99
CA GLY A 44 -34.07 10.20 -6.90
C GLY A 44 -32.77 10.81 -6.40
N GLU A 45 -31.60 10.41 -6.90
CA GLU A 45 -30.39 11.21 -6.70
C GLU A 45 -30.46 12.44 -7.60
N GLN A 46 -30.42 13.64 -7.02
CA GLN A 46 -30.22 14.88 -7.77
C GLN A 46 -28.94 14.69 -8.58
N VAL A 47 -29.10 14.56 -9.89
CA VAL A 47 -27.98 14.59 -10.83
C VAL A 47 -27.39 15.99 -10.67
N ASP A 48 -26.17 16.03 -10.16
CA ASP A 48 -25.44 17.28 -10.00
C ASP A 48 -25.36 17.97 -11.37
N GLU A 49 -25.78 19.24 -11.47
CA GLU A 49 -26.01 19.95 -12.74
C GLU A 49 -24.75 19.97 -13.64
N ASP A 50 -23.57 19.84 -13.04
CA ASP A 50 -22.28 19.79 -13.76
C ASP A 50 -22.00 18.46 -14.50
N PHE A 51 -22.78 17.39 -14.27
CA PHE A 51 -22.67 16.12 -15.02
C PHE A 51 -23.78 15.95 -16.08
N GLU A 52 -24.49 17.02 -16.43
CA GLU A 52 -25.62 17.03 -17.39
C GLU A 52 -25.30 16.61 -18.85
N LEU A 53 -24.08 16.16 -19.15
CA LEU A 53 -23.81 15.43 -20.38
C LEU A 53 -24.24 13.96 -20.25
N HIS A 54 -25.49 13.72 -19.86
CA HIS A 54 -26.09 12.42 -20.11
C HIS A 54 -26.11 12.22 -21.63
N PRO A 55 -25.41 11.20 -22.16
CA PRO A 55 -25.27 11.08 -23.60
C PRO A 55 -26.64 10.95 -24.29
N GLN A 56 -26.97 11.87 -25.19
CA GLN A 56 -28.27 11.90 -25.87
C GLN A 56 -28.40 10.84 -26.98
N PHE A 57 -27.61 9.76 -26.93
CA PHE A 57 -27.59 8.73 -27.97
C PHE A 57 -28.78 7.77 -27.94
N ARG A 58 -29.68 7.85 -26.95
CA ARG A 58 -30.86 6.98 -26.87
C ARG A 58 -31.71 7.04 -28.14
N GLY A 59 -31.83 8.23 -28.75
CA GLY A 59 -32.53 8.40 -30.02
C GLY A 59 -31.89 7.59 -31.18
N LEU A 60 -30.56 7.44 -31.18
CA LEU A 60 -29.85 6.65 -32.17
C LEU A 60 -30.15 5.15 -32.03
N LEU A 61 -30.19 4.64 -30.80
CA LEU A 61 -30.54 3.25 -30.51
C LEU A 61 -32.00 2.91 -30.90
N LEU A 62 -32.88 3.91 -30.99
CA LEU A 62 -34.29 3.74 -31.34
C LEU A 62 -34.58 4.06 -32.82
N CYS A 63 -33.59 4.46 -33.62
CA CYS A 63 -33.81 5.01 -34.96
C CYS A 63 -34.19 3.94 -36.01
N CYS A 64 -33.24 3.08 -36.38
CA CYS A 64 -33.49 1.97 -37.31
C CYS A 64 -32.52 0.82 -37.05
N ARG A 65 -32.78 -0.36 -37.61
CA ARG A 65 -31.97 -1.57 -37.36
C ARG A 65 -30.49 -1.40 -37.71
N ALA A 66 -30.17 -0.75 -38.83
CA ALA A 66 -28.79 -0.54 -39.25
C ALA A 66 -28.04 0.39 -38.29
N ILE A 67 -28.62 1.54 -37.95
CA ILE A 67 -28.05 2.49 -36.98
C ILE A 67 -27.93 1.83 -35.61
N TYR A 68 -28.95 1.09 -35.16
CA TYR A 68 -28.89 0.36 -33.90
C TYR A 68 -27.71 -0.62 -33.86
N GLN A 69 -27.49 -1.38 -34.93
CA GLN A 69 -26.38 -2.34 -34.99
C GLN A 69 -25.02 -1.65 -34.88
N GLU A 70 -24.82 -0.56 -35.61
CA GLU A 70 -23.57 0.22 -35.58
C GLU A 70 -23.34 0.88 -34.22
N VAL A 71 -24.38 1.52 -33.67
CA VAL A 71 -24.32 2.27 -32.40
C VAL A 71 -24.18 1.31 -31.23
N ALA A 72 -24.94 0.21 -31.18
CA ALA A 72 -24.81 -0.80 -30.14
C ALA A 72 -23.42 -1.44 -30.19
N ALA A 73 -22.91 -1.78 -31.38
CA ALA A 73 -21.56 -2.33 -31.50
C ALA A 73 -20.51 -1.37 -30.95
N LEU A 74 -20.58 -0.08 -31.29
CA LEU A 74 -19.66 0.93 -30.76
C LEU A 74 -19.81 1.12 -29.24
N LEU A 75 -21.05 1.24 -28.76
CA LEU A 75 -21.39 1.46 -27.35
C LEU A 75 -20.86 0.33 -26.47
N TYR A 76 -21.12 -0.93 -26.81
CA TYR A 76 -20.75 -2.07 -25.98
C TYR A 76 -19.28 -2.47 -26.10
N SER A 77 -18.62 -2.14 -27.22
CA SER A 77 -17.19 -2.44 -27.42
C SER A 77 -16.24 -1.43 -26.80
N SER A 78 -16.67 -0.16 -26.67
CA SER A 78 -15.80 0.95 -26.26
C SER A 78 -16.00 1.41 -24.82
N ASN A 79 -17.01 0.89 -24.11
CA ASN A 79 -17.39 1.36 -22.79
C ASN A 79 -17.45 0.22 -21.77
N ALA A 80 -17.53 0.58 -20.49
CA ALA A 80 -17.70 -0.37 -19.39
C ALA A 80 -19.13 -0.32 -18.85
N PHE A 81 -19.67 -1.48 -18.50
CA PHE A 81 -21.02 -1.62 -17.96
C PHE A 81 -20.96 -2.17 -16.55
N ILE A 82 -21.74 -1.59 -15.64
CA ILE A 82 -21.85 -2.04 -14.26
C ILE A 82 -23.29 -2.43 -13.99
N LEU A 83 -23.49 -3.57 -13.33
CA LEU A 83 -24.77 -4.02 -12.79
C LEU A 83 -24.65 -4.15 -11.28
N TYR A 84 -25.54 -3.47 -10.56
CA TYR A 84 -25.75 -3.64 -9.13
C TYR A 84 -27.05 -4.39 -8.91
N SER A 85 -27.03 -5.63 -8.40
CA SER A 85 -28.29 -6.34 -8.13
C SER A 85 -29.02 -5.86 -6.87
N ALA A 86 -28.78 -4.63 -6.41
CA ALA A 86 -29.51 -3.97 -5.32
C ALA A 86 -31.02 -4.03 -5.53
N THR A 87 -31.43 -3.95 -6.80
CA THR A 87 -32.83 -3.97 -7.22
C THR A 87 -33.38 -5.40 -7.32
N GLY A 88 -32.64 -6.41 -6.89
CA GLY A 88 -33.08 -7.81 -6.87
C GLY A 88 -33.19 -8.47 -8.25
N SER A 89 -32.64 -7.89 -9.31
CA SER A 89 -32.88 -8.34 -10.68
C SER A 89 -31.65 -8.29 -11.58
N PHE A 90 -31.42 -9.37 -12.32
CA PHE A 90 -30.46 -9.43 -13.44
C PHE A 90 -31.13 -9.14 -14.80
N GLY A 91 -32.36 -8.61 -14.78
CA GLY A 91 -33.15 -8.28 -15.96
C GLY A 91 -32.40 -7.47 -17.04
N PRO A 92 -31.60 -6.44 -16.69
CA PRO A 92 -30.84 -5.69 -17.69
C PRO A 92 -29.84 -6.53 -18.49
N ILE A 93 -29.19 -7.53 -17.87
CA ILE A 93 -28.29 -8.45 -18.58
C ILE A 93 -29.10 -9.35 -19.52
N LEU A 94 -30.22 -9.90 -19.04
CA LEU A 94 -31.11 -10.74 -19.86
C LEU A 94 -31.74 -9.97 -21.03
N ALA A 95 -31.88 -8.64 -20.91
CA ALA A 95 -32.37 -7.76 -21.96
C ALA A 95 -31.31 -7.41 -23.02
N LEU A 96 -30.03 -7.75 -22.81
CA LEU A 96 -28.99 -7.51 -23.82
C LEU A 96 -29.29 -8.33 -25.08
N THR A 97 -29.30 -7.64 -26.22
CA THR A 97 -29.54 -8.25 -27.52
C THR A 97 -28.33 -9.05 -28.00
N PRO A 98 -28.47 -9.92 -29.00
CA PRO A 98 -27.33 -10.63 -29.59
C PRO A 98 -26.22 -9.69 -30.09
N THR A 99 -26.56 -8.54 -30.66
CA THR A 99 -25.57 -7.53 -31.10
C THR A 99 -24.82 -6.93 -29.91
N ALA A 100 -25.53 -6.61 -28.83
CA ALA A 100 -24.92 -6.10 -27.61
C ALA A 100 -23.96 -7.12 -26.99
N LEU A 101 -24.40 -8.37 -26.81
CA LEU A 101 -23.58 -9.46 -26.29
C LEU A 101 -22.34 -9.69 -27.16
N ALA A 102 -22.50 -9.79 -28.49
CA ALA A 102 -21.39 -9.99 -29.41
C ALA A 102 -20.38 -8.83 -29.41
N SER A 103 -20.75 -7.66 -28.89
CA SER A 103 -19.88 -6.47 -28.85
C SER A 103 -19.38 -6.14 -27.44
N LEU A 104 -19.92 -6.77 -26.40
CA LEU A 104 -19.63 -6.47 -25.00
C LEU A 104 -18.19 -6.85 -24.65
N THR A 105 -17.40 -5.87 -24.21
CA THR A 105 -15.98 -6.07 -23.85
C THR A 105 -15.69 -5.95 -22.37
N HIS A 106 -16.47 -5.16 -21.60
CA HIS A 106 -16.22 -4.95 -20.17
C HIS A 106 -17.55 -4.97 -19.40
N LEU A 107 -17.67 -5.88 -18.44
CA LEU A 107 -18.84 -6.00 -17.58
C LEU A 107 -18.40 -6.19 -16.13
N LYS A 108 -18.95 -5.36 -15.24
CA LYS A 108 -18.85 -5.52 -13.80
C LYS A 108 -20.21 -5.86 -13.22
N ILE A 109 -20.24 -6.84 -12.32
CA ILE A 109 -21.43 -7.31 -11.63
C ILE A 109 -21.14 -7.24 -10.13
N VAL A 110 -22.02 -6.58 -9.39
CA VAL A 110 -21.99 -6.49 -7.93
C VAL A 110 -23.29 -7.08 -7.41
N ILE A 111 -23.21 -8.29 -6.83
CA ILE A 111 -24.40 -9.00 -6.37
C ILE A 111 -24.89 -8.41 -5.03
N ASN A 112 -23.97 -8.18 -4.10
CA ASN A 112 -24.25 -7.53 -2.83
C ASN A 112 -23.95 -6.02 -2.93
N SER A 113 -24.92 -5.30 -3.49
CA SER A 113 -24.86 -3.89 -3.87
C SER A 113 -24.39 -2.89 -2.80
N GLN A 114 -24.60 -3.16 -1.51
CA GLN A 114 -24.15 -2.26 -0.45
C GLN A 114 -22.78 -2.66 0.12
N THR A 115 -21.90 -3.26 -0.67
CA THR A 115 -20.48 -3.30 -0.29
C THR A 115 -19.94 -1.88 -0.44
N ALA A 116 -19.76 -1.17 0.67
CA ALA A 116 -19.54 0.28 0.72
C ALA A 116 -18.37 0.81 -0.15
N CYS A 117 -17.42 -0.06 -0.53
CA CYS A 117 -16.33 0.25 -1.45
C CYS A 117 -16.71 0.26 -2.95
N HIS A 118 -17.98 0.02 -3.29
CA HIS A 118 -18.48 -0.05 -4.66
C HIS A 118 -19.73 0.80 -4.93
N ILE A 119 -20.23 1.55 -3.94
CA ILE A 119 -21.38 2.44 -4.13
C ILE A 119 -20.92 3.72 -4.85
N LYS A 120 -21.75 4.26 -5.74
CA LYS A 120 -21.65 5.65 -6.23
C LYS A 120 -21.85 6.59 -5.03
N THR A 121 -20.79 6.96 -4.32
CA THR A 121 -20.93 8.08 -3.35
C THR A 121 -20.96 9.38 -4.13
N SER A 122 -21.92 10.25 -3.80
CA SER A 122 -22.04 11.59 -4.35
C SER A 122 -20.77 12.42 -4.08
N ARG A 123 -19.94 12.55 -5.14
CA ARG A 123 -18.90 13.55 -5.46
C ARG A 123 -17.83 13.99 -4.44
N THR A 124 -18.00 13.90 -3.12
CA THR A 124 -17.12 14.66 -2.20
C THR A 124 -16.19 13.83 -1.34
N ARG A 125 -16.35 12.50 -1.29
CA ARG A 125 -15.40 11.63 -0.57
C ARG A 125 -15.04 10.43 -1.42
N THR A 126 -13.75 10.26 -1.63
CA THR A 126 -13.19 9.13 -2.37
C THR A 126 -13.58 7.85 -1.67
N VAL A 127 -14.41 7.03 -2.34
CA VAL A 127 -14.76 5.63 -1.98
C VAL A 127 -13.52 4.79 -1.60
N GLN A 128 -12.33 5.24 -2.03
CA GLN A 128 -11.01 4.74 -1.64
C GLN A 128 -10.85 4.51 -0.14
N ASP A 129 -11.49 5.32 0.72
CA ASP A 129 -11.33 5.19 2.17
C ASP A 129 -11.95 3.91 2.75
N CYS A 130 -13.01 3.32 2.19
CA CYS A 130 -13.66 2.22 2.91
C CYS A 130 -12.83 0.94 2.99
N CYS A 131 -12.09 0.58 1.92
CA CYS A 131 -11.23 -0.61 1.92
C CYS A 131 -9.93 -0.43 2.73
N LEU A 132 -9.55 0.81 3.02
CA LEU A 132 -8.29 1.15 3.70
C LEU A 132 -8.49 1.62 5.13
N ALA A 133 -9.58 2.32 5.39
CA ALA A 133 -9.88 2.80 6.71
C ALA A 133 -10.18 1.63 7.65
N SER A 134 -9.92 1.86 8.93
CA SER A 134 -10.33 0.93 9.99
C SER A 134 -11.78 0.51 9.78
N ARG A 135 -12.07 -0.77 10.05
CA ARG A 135 -13.42 -1.35 10.03
C ARG A 135 -14.44 -0.47 10.76
N ASP A 136 -14.01 0.18 11.84
CA ASP A 136 -14.87 1.07 12.62
C ASP A 136 -15.24 2.36 11.85
N PHE A 137 -14.32 2.88 11.04
CA PHE A 137 -14.60 4.02 10.17
C PHE A 137 -15.63 3.63 9.12
N CYS A 138 -15.45 2.49 8.44
CA CYS A 138 -16.39 2.10 7.39
C CYS A 138 -17.77 1.72 7.96
N ALA A 139 -17.82 0.96 9.07
CA ALA A 139 -19.08 0.61 9.73
C ALA A 139 -19.85 1.83 10.29
N LYS A 140 -19.15 2.89 10.73
CA LYS A 140 -19.79 4.13 11.22
C LYS A 140 -20.30 5.02 10.09
N ARG A 141 -19.67 5.00 8.92
CA ARG A 141 -19.99 5.93 7.82
C ARG A 141 -20.76 5.30 6.67
N HIS A 142 -20.82 3.97 6.59
CA HIS A 142 -21.45 3.27 5.48
C HIS A 142 -22.30 2.09 5.99
N ALA A 143 -23.46 1.90 5.34
CA ALA A 143 -24.25 0.70 5.52
C ALA A 143 -23.68 -0.40 4.62
N HIS A 144 -23.15 -1.47 5.23
CA HIS A 144 -22.75 -2.66 4.50
C HIS A 144 -23.90 -3.65 4.43
N GLN A 145 -24.17 -4.20 3.24
CA GLN A 145 -25.01 -5.39 3.14
C GLN A 145 -24.29 -6.58 3.79
N PRO A 146 -25.02 -7.46 4.49
CA PRO A 146 -24.43 -8.70 4.98
C PRO A 146 -23.95 -9.56 3.80
N ALA A 147 -22.96 -10.41 4.09
CA ALA A 147 -22.48 -11.37 3.11
C ALA A 147 -23.58 -12.39 2.78
N LEU A 148 -23.63 -12.86 1.53
CA LEU A 148 -24.68 -13.76 1.05
C LEU A 148 -24.64 -15.12 1.76
N ARG A 149 -25.81 -15.66 2.06
CA ARG A 149 -25.97 -16.98 2.73
C ARG A 149 -27.06 -17.80 2.05
N THR A 150 -26.79 -19.07 1.76
CA THR A 150 -27.77 -20.02 1.22
C THR A 150 -28.96 -20.27 2.14
N SER A 151 -28.80 -20.03 3.44
CA SER A 151 -29.88 -20.10 4.43
C SER A 151 -30.92 -19.00 4.27
N VAL A 152 -30.60 -17.93 3.53
CA VAL A 152 -31.50 -16.81 3.26
C VAL A 152 -32.08 -17.01 1.85
N SER A 153 -33.40 -17.17 1.74
CA SER A 153 -34.05 -17.49 0.47
C SER A 153 -33.81 -16.43 -0.61
N SER A 154 -33.84 -15.14 -0.25
CA SER A 154 -33.58 -14.05 -1.19
C SER A 154 -32.16 -14.08 -1.76
N ASP A 155 -31.17 -14.49 -0.97
CA ASP A 155 -29.77 -14.59 -1.42
C ASP A 155 -29.61 -15.76 -2.40
N ARG A 156 -30.30 -16.87 -2.13
CA ARG A 156 -30.36 -18.01 -3.04
C ARG A 156 -31.02 -17.64 -4.36
N ASP A 157 -32.16 -16.95 -4.32
CA ASP A 157 -32.86 -16.47 -5.51
C ASP A 157 -31.96 -15.54 -6.35
N LEU A 158 -31.14 -14.70 -5.70
CA LEU A 158 -30.15 -13.86 -6.40
C LEU A 158 -29.05 -14.68 -7.09
N LEU A 159 -28.55 -15.73 -6.44
CA LEU A 159 -27.55 -16.64 -7.03
C LEU A 159 -28.13 -17.43 -8.21
N ASP A 160 -29.40 -17.87 -8.12
CA ASP A 160 -30.10 -18.56 -9.22
C ASP A 160 -30.34 -17.62 -10.42
N GLN A 161 -30.67 -16.35 -10.15
CA GLN A 161 -30.75 -15.34 -11.20
C GLN A 161 -29.39 -15.04 -11.85
N TRP A 162 -28.31 -15.01 -11.05
CA TRP A 162 -26.94 -14.88 -11.57
C TRP A 162 -26.60 -16.04 -12.50
N HIS A 163 -26.93 -17.27 -12.12
CA HIS A 163 -26.75 -18.45 -12.97
C HIS A 163 -27.47 -18.29 -14.33
N SER A 164 -28.72 -17.82 -14.29
CA SER A 164 -29.50 -17.54 -15.50
C SER A 164 -28.88 -16.43 -16.37
N ALA A 165 -28.34 -15.39 -15.74
CA ALA A 165 -27.66 -14.30 -16.44
C ALA A 165 -26.35 -14.77 -17.11
N ALA A 166 -25.56 -15.60 -16.43
CA ALA A 166 -24.35 -16.19 -16.99
C ALA A 166 -24.66 -17.11 -18.19
N ALA A 167 -25.74 -17.90 -18.11
CA ALA A 167 -26.22 -18.69 -19.25
C ALA A 167 -26.51 -17.82 -20.48
N HIS A 168 -27.04 -16.60 -20.29
CA HIS A 168 -27.24 -15.66 -21.39
C HIS A 168 -25.93 -15.04 -21.89
N LEU A 169 -25.00 -14.73 -20.98
CA LEU A 169 -23.66 -14.23 -21.29
C LEU A 169 -22.78 -15.29 -21.99
N SER A 170 -23.11 -16.57 -21.90
CA SER A 170 -22.38 -17.66 -22.60
C SER A 170 -22.32 -17.49 -24.12
N LYS A 171 -23.20 -16.64 -24.69
CA LYS A 171 -23.30 -16.34 -26.12
C LYS A 171 -22.24 -15.33 -26.61
N ILE A 172 -21.41 -14.80 -25.71
CA ILE A 172 -20.34 -13.86 -26.05
C ILE A 172 -19.21 -14.61 -26.77
N THR A 173 -18.43 -13.91 -27.59
CA THR A 173 -17.24 -14.47 -28.24
C THR A 173 -16.15 -14.78 -27.21
N ALA A 174 -15.52 -15.94 -27.31
CA ALA A 174 -14.36 -16.29 -26.48
C ALA A 174 -13.22 -15.27 -26.64
N GLY A 175 -12.56 -14.94 -25.52
CA GLY A 175 -11.44 -14.00 -25.43
C GLY A 175 -11.83 -12.53 -25.53
N GLN A 176 -13.13 -12.20 -25.56
CA GLN A 176 -13.59 -10.82 -25.75
C GLN A 176 -13.89 -10.09 -24.45
N LEU A 177 -14.55 -10.76 -23.49
CA LEU A 177 -15.08 -10.12 -22.29
C LEU A 177 -14.04 -10.07 -21.15
N SER A 178 -13.81 -8.88 -20.59
CA SER A 178 -13.25 -8.67 -19.26
C SER A 178 -14.39 -8.61 -18.24
N LEU A 179 -14.48 -9.62 -17.36
CA LEU A 179 -15.55 -9.76 -16.37
C LEU A 179 -15.04 -9.48 -14.95
N PHE A 180 -15.77 -8.65 -14.22
CA PHE A 180 -15.50 -8.32 -12.81
C PHE A 180 -16.71 -8.73 -11.98
N LEU A 181 -16.56 -9.69 -11.07
CA LEU A 181 -17.64 -10.11 -10.17
C LEU A 181 -17.29 -9.81 -8.71
N VAL A 182 -18.16 -9.05 -8.05
CA VAL A 182 -18.15 -8.85 -6.59
C VAL A 182 -19.37 -9.54 -6.01
N CYS A 183 -19.13 -10.54 -5.18
CA CYS A 183 -20.14 -11.35 -4.53
C CYS A 183 -19.61 -11.79 -3.16
N ASP A 184 -19.63 -10.90 -2.15
CA ASP A 184 -19.15 -11.31 -0.82
C ASP A 184 -20.12 -12.32 -0.18
N VAL A 185 -19.62 -13.52 0.08
CA VAL A 185 -20.35 -14.63 0.72
C VAL A 185 -19.89 -14.81 2.15
N ASP A 186 -20.76 -15.35 3.01
CA ASP A 186 -20.38 -15.68 4.38
C ASP A 186 -19.21 -16.69 4.38
N PRO A 187 -18.12 -16.43 5.13
CA PRO A 187 -16.93 -17.30 5.11
C PRO A 187 -17.19 -18.72 5.63
N THR A 188 -18.32 -18.96 6.31
CA THR A 188 -18.76 -20.26 6.80
C THR A 188 -19.69 -20.99 5.83
N ASP A 189 -20.22 -20.29 4.82
CA ASP A 189 -21.14 -20.84 3.84
C ASP A 189 -20.42 -21.17 2.53
N SER A 190 -19.71 -22.30 2.52
CA SER A 190 -19.00 -22.79 1.33
C SER A 190 -19.93 -23.07 0.14
N GLU A 191 -21.22 -23.32 0.39
CA GLU A 191 -22.19 -23.59 -0.67
C GLU A 191 -22.58 -22.30 -1.40
N ALA A 192 -22.80 -21.20 -0.67
CA ALA A 192 -23.02 -19.88 -1.27
C ALA A 192 -21.85 -19.49 -2.18
N ALA A 193 -20.62 -19.73 -1.72
CA ALA A 193 -19.42 -19.49 -2.51
C ALA A 193 -19.38 -20.32 -3.80
N ARG A 194 -19.78 -21.60 -3.75
CA ARG A 194 -19.84 -22.48 -4.93
C ARG A 194 -20.90 -22.03 -5.92
N LEU A 195 -22.10 -21.73 -5.45
CA LEU A 195 -23.19 -21.22 -6.29
C LEU A 195 -22.83 -19.88 -6.95
N ALA A 196 -22.04 -19.03 -6.28
CA ALA A 196 -21.55 -17.78 -6.86
C ALA A 196 -20.57 -17.99 -8.04
N VAL A 197 -19.75 -19.05 -7.98
CA VAL A 197 -18.70 -19.32 -8.99
C VAL A 197 -19.07 -20.35 -10.05
N GLU A 198 -20.02 -21.24 -9.78
CA GLU A 198 -20.51 -22.26 -10.72
C GLU A 198 -20.84 -21.66 -12.12
N PRO A 199 -21.49 -20.49 -12.22
CA PRO A 199 -21.88 -19.93 -13.52
C PRO A 199 -20.70 -19.58 -14.44
N PHE A 200 -19.47 -19.44 -13.92
CA PHE A 200 -18.28 -19.23 -14.75
C PHE A 200 -17.96 -20.42 -15.65
N SER A 201 -18.40 -21.63 -15.29
CA SER A 201 -18.21 -22.82 -16.13
C SER A 201 -19.03 -22.78 -17.43
N MET A 202 -20.08 -21.96 -17.47
CA MET A 202 -20.94 -21.76 -18.63
C MET A 202 -20.40 -20.69 -19.59
N LEU A 203 -19.48 -19.85 -19.11
CA LEU A 203 -18.96 -18.74 -19.89
C LEU A 203 -17.90 -19.25 -20.88
N PRO A 204 -17.82 -18.64 -22.08
CA PRO A 204 -16.68 -18.85 -22.96
C PRO A 204 -15.39 -18.37 -22.26
N PRO A 205 -14.20 -18.80 -22.71
CA PRO A 205 -12.94 -18.27 -22.21
C PRO A 205 -12.95 -16.74 -22.18
N LEU A 206 -12.64 -16.14 -21.04
CA LEU A 206 -12.67 -14.70 -20.82
C LEU A 206 -11.33 -14.06 -21.21
N LYS A 207 -11.35 -12.78 -21.57
CA LYS A 207 -10.14 -11.98 -21.80
C LYS A 207 -9.41 -11.72 -20.48
N GLU A 208 -10.17 -11.25 -19.49
CA GLU A 208 -9.73 -10.99 -18.12
C GLU A 208 -10.86 -11.40 -17.17
N CYS A 209 -10.50 -11.84 -15.98
CA CYS A 209 -11.45 -12.29 -14.99
C CYS A 209 -10.99 -11.85 -13.60
N HIS A 210 -11.86 -11.10 -12.91
CA HIS A 210 -11.62 -10.58 -11.58
C HIS A 210 -12.79 -11.01 -10.69
N LEU A 211 -12.46 -11.66 -9.58
CA LEU A 211 -13.46 -12.29 -8.73
C LEU A 211 -13.19 -11.93 -7.29
N ARG A 212 -14.19 -11.40 -6.59
CA ARG A 212 -14.19 -11.18 -5.16
C ARG A 212 -15.36 -11.93 -4.53
N LEU A 213 -15.04 -12.83 -3.60
CA LEU A 213 -15.97 -13.66 -2.85
C LEU A 213 -16.12 -13.24 -1.39
N GLY A 214 -15.41 -12.22 -0.92
CA GLY A 214 -15.46 -11.83 0.48
C GLY A 214 -14.68 -10.56 0.77
N GLU A 215 -15.21 -9.77 1.70
CA GLU A 215 -14.59 -8.52 2.16
C GLU A 215 -13.25 -8.77 2.86
N ARG A 216 -13.04 -9.94 3.46
CA ARG A 216 -11.79 -10.27 4.17
C ARG A 216 -11.07 -11.40 3.48
N PRO A 217 -9.73 -11.51 3.63
CA PRO A 217 -8.99 -12.66 3.14
C PRO A 217 -9.47 -13.94 3.82
N ASN A 218 -9.85 -14.93 3.02
CA ASN A 218 -10.15 -16.28 3.47
C ASN A 218 -9.39 -17.25 2.53
N PRO A 219 -8.38 -17.98 3.01
CA PRO A 219 -7.55 -18.83 2.15
C PRO A 219 -8.34 -19.88 1.35
N HIS A 220 -9.39 -20.45 1.94
CA HIS A 220 -10.22 -21.45 1.27
C HIS A 220 -11.02 -20.86 0.11
N LEU A 221 -11.68 -19.72 0.35
CA LEU A 221 -12.44 -19.04 -0.70
C LEU A 221 -11.53 -18.39 -1.75
N GLN A 222 -10.33 -17.93 -1.37
CA GLN A 222 -9.33 -17.44 -2.32
C GLN A 222 -8.83 -18.55 -3.24
N HIS A 223 -8.64 -19.76 -2.72
CA HIS A 223 -8.32 -20.92 -3.54
C HIS A 223 -9.43 -21.21 -4.55
N LEU A 224 -10.69 -21.26 -4.09
CA LEU A 224 -11.86 -21.43 -4.96
C LEU A 224 -11.94 -20.34 -6.04
N ALA A 225 -11.71 -19.09 -5.67
CA ALA A 225 -11.68 -17.97 -6.62
C ALA A 225 -10.55 -18.12 -7.65
N ARG A 226 -9.35 -18.55 -7.23
CA ARG A 226 -8.19 -18.76 -8.11
C ARG A 226 -8.43 -19.88 -9.12
N GLU A 227 -8.99 -21.00 -8.67
CA GLU A 227 -9.37 -22.10 -9.56
C GLU A 227 -10.43 -21.66 -10.57
N THR A 228 -11.43 -20.91 -10.11
CA THR A 228 -12.52 -20.39 -10.96
C THR A 228 -11.98 -19.44 -12.02
N VAL A 229 -11.18 -18.44 -11.63
CA VAL A 229 -10.56 -17.49 -12.55
C VAL A 229 -9.67 -18.21 -13.57
N SER A 230 -8.86 -19.19 -13.13
CA SER A 230 -7.99 -19.96 -14.03
C SER A 230 -8.79 -20.73 -15.08
N LYS A 231 -9.88 -21.39 -14.68
CA LYS A 231 -10.80 -22.08 -15.59
C LYS A 231 -11.49 -21.11 -16.55
N ALA A 232 -11.98 -19.99 -16.03
CA ALA A 232 -12.70 -18.99 -16.81
C ALA A 232 -11.82 -18.32 -17.87
N LEU A 233 -10.51 -18.18 -17.64
CA LEU A 233 -9.56 -17.67 -18.63
C LEU A 233 -9.19 -18.71 -19.71
N GLY A 234 -9.74 -19.93 -19.65
CA GLY A 234 -9.39 -21.01 -20.57
C GLY A 234 -7.93 -21.46 -20.42
N ALA A 235 -7.27 -21.14 -19.30
CA ALA A 235 -5.95 -21.68 -19.03
C ALA A 235 -6.08 -23.21 -19.00
N PRO A 236 -5.30 -23.94 -19.81
CA PRO A 236 -5.34 -25.39 -19.74
C PRO A 236 -5.08 -25.78 -18.29
N ALA A 237 -5.81 -26.78 -17.77
CA ALA A 237 -5.67 -27.28 -16.39
C ALA A 237 -4.27 -27.88 -16.10
N THR A 238 -3.26 -27.48 -16.85
CA THR A 238 -2.10 -28.25 -17.28
C THR A 238 -0.81 -27.45 -17.09
N ILE A 239 -0.63 -26.69 -16.00
CA ILE A 239 0.72 -26.25 -15.56
C ILE A 239 0.84 -26.15 -14.02
N ILE A 240 0.14 -26.98 -13.23
CA ILE A 240 0.38 -27.06 -11.76
C ILE A 240 0.59 -28.50 -11.28
N ASN A 241 0.81 -29.44 -12.19
CA ASN A 241 1.62 -30.61 -11.86
C ASN A 241 3.00 -30.33 -12.41
N PRO A 242 3.84 -29.52 -11.72
CA PRO A 242 5.25 -29.44 -12.09
C PRO A 242 5.73 -30.89 -12.13
N SER A 243 6.22 -31.33 -13.29
CA SER A 243 6.88 -32.63 -13.35
C SER A 243 7.90 -32.61 -12.21
N PRO A 244 7.92 -33.62 -11.30
CA PRO A 244 8.86 -33.65 -10.18
C PRO A 244 10.33 -33.47 -10.63
N SER A 245 10.61 -33.69 -11.92
CA SER A 245 11.88 -33.40 -12.58
C SER A 245 12.32 -31.92 -12.55
N SER A 246 11.42 -30.94 -12.60
CA SER A 246 11.80 -29.52 -12.66
C SER A 246 12.42 -29.02 -11.36
N PHE A 247 11.88 -29.44 -10.21
CA PHE A 247 12.41 -29.03 -8.91
C PHE A 247 13.76 -29.70 -8.61
N SER A 248 13.91 -30.98 -9.02
CA SER A 248 15.18 -31.69 -8.90
C SER A 248 16.31 -30.96 -9.64
N ARG A 249 16.03 -30.40 -10.84
CA ARG A 249 17.01 -29.60 -11.60
C ARG A 249 17.41 -28.32 -10.88
N PHE A 250 16.49 -27.63 -10.21
CA PHE A 250 16.83 -26.44 -9.43
C PHE A 250 17.81 -26.76 -8.30
N LEU A 251 17.55 -27.83 -7.53
CA LEU A 251 18.43 -28.25 -6.43
C LEU A 251 19.79 -28.79 -6.89
N MET A 252 19.94 -29.20 -8.15
CA MET A 252 21.23 -29.57 -8.75
C MET A 252 22.12 -28.36 -9.08
N LEU A 253 21.58 -27.14 -9.06
CA LEU A 253 22.39 -25.94 -9.28
C LEU A 253 23.31 -25.68 -8.07
N PRO A 254 24.53 -25.17 -8.31
CA PRO A 254 25.38 -24.63 -7.26
C PRO A 254 24.62 -23.66 -6.35
N ARG A 255 24.91 -23.70 -5.04
CA ARG A 255 24.18 -22.93 -4.02
C ARG A 255 24.15 -21.43 -4.35
N GLU A 256 25.24 -20.90 -4.89
CA GLU A 256 25.40 -19.50 -5.26
C GLU A 256 24.38 -19.09 -6.35
N LEU A 257 24.18 -19.97 -7.35
CA LEU A 257 23.19 -19.75 -8.40
C LEU A 257 21.76 -19.88 -7.85
N ARG A 258 21.51 -20.83 -6.93
CA ARG A 258 20.20 -20.97 -6.28
C ARG A 258 19.84 -19.71 -5.49
N LEU A 259 20.76 -19.22 -4.64
CA LEU A 259 20.59 -17.96 -3.92
C LEU A 259 20.37 -16.78 -4.87
N ARG A 260 21.15 -16.69 -5.95
CA ARG A 260 21.01 -15.62 -6.93
C ARG A 260 19.64 -15.66 -7.63
N ILE A 261 19.14 -16.84 -8.00
CA ILE A 261 17.80 -17.00 -8.56
C ILE A 261 16.74 -16.60 -7.53
N LEU A 262 16.89 -17.01 -6.28
CA LEU A 262 15.97 -16.64 -5.19
C LEU A 262 15.94 -15.12 -4.93
N CYS A 263 17.03 -14.39 -5.16
CA CYS A 263 17.02 -12.92 -5.12
C CYS A 263 16.13 -12.26 -6.19
N TYR A 264 15.74 -12.99 -7.24
CA TYR A 264 14.85 -12.51 -8.31
C TYR A 264 13.41 -13.02 -8.17
N THR A 265 13.04 -13.58 -7.01
CA THR A 265 11.66 -13.97 -6.69
C THR A 265 11.03 -12.97 -5.73
N ASP A 266 9.77 -13.22 -5.36
CA ASP A 266 9.05 -12.44 -4.34
C ASP A 266 9.66 -12.55 -2.92
N LEU A 267 10.77 -13.26 -2.73
CA LEU A 267 11.54 -13.21 -1.47
C LEU A 267 12.20 -11.86 -1.26
N VAL A 268 12.41 -11.08 -2.31
CA VAL A 268 12.89 -9.70 -2.20
C VAL A 268 11.73 -8.81 -2.58
N THR A 269 11.28 -7.97 -1.66
CA THR A 269 10.17 -7.07 -1.98
C THR A 269 10.63 -6.07 -3.03
N PRO A 270 9.71 -5.53 -3.84
CA PRO A 270 10.09 -4.60 -4.92
C PRO A 270 10.79 -3.33 -4.45
N ILE A 271 10.64 -2.96 -3.18
CA ILE A 271 11.34 -1.84 -2.52
C ILE A 271 12.38 -2.30 -1.50
N LYS A 272 12.62 -3.61 -1.38
CA LYS A 272 13.46 -4.24 -0.36
C LYS A 272 13.09 -3.85 1.08
N GLU A 273 11.84 -3.47 1.33
CA GLU A 273 11.30 -3.18 2.66
C GLU A 273 10.23 -4.23 3.01
N VAL A 274 10.29 -4.75 4.23
CA VAL A 274 9.31 -5.66 4.80
C VAL A 274 8.88 -5.11 6.16
N SER A 275 7.65 -4.66 6.25
CA SER A 275 7.04 -4.31 7.53
C SER A 275 6.50 -5.54 8.25
N TRP A 276 6.58 -5.51 9.57
CA TRP A 276 5.99 -6.50 10.47
C TRP A 276 5.26 -5.78 11.62
N ASP A 277 3.97 -6.11 11.78
CA ASP A 277 3.03 -5.46 12.71
C ASP A 277 2.59 -6.39 13.86
N GLY A 278 3.21 -7.57 13.98
CA GLY A 278 2.81 -8.62 14.91
C GLY A 278 2.09 -9.80 14.25
N ASP A 279 1.32 -9.54 13.20
CA ASP A 279 0.42 -10.53 12.60
C ASP A 279 1.03 -11.17 11.35
N GLY A 280 1.83 -10.42 10.58
CA GLY A 280 2.46 -10.95 9.38
C GLY A 280 3.48 -10.01 8.73
N TYR A 281 4.13 -10.51 7.68
CA TYR A 281 5.03 -9.72 6.84
C TYR A 281 4.24 -9.01 5.74
N ARG A 282 4.60 -7.76 5.47
CA ARG A 282 3.98 -6.92 4.43
C ARG A 282 5.07 -6.15 3.69
N ALA A 283 4.92 -5.94 2.38
CA ALA A 283 5.78 -5.01 1.64
C ALA A 283 5.22 -3.58 1.64
N ASP A 284 4.03 -3.40 2.23
CA ASP A 284 3.37 -2.10 2.30
C ASP A 284 3.89 -1.32 3.50
N ARG A 285 4.09 -0.02 3.30
CA ARG A 285 4.29 0.90 4.42
C ARG A 285 2.99 0.90 5.22
N PRO A 286 3.03 0.94 6.56
CA PRO A 286 1.80 0.97 7.34
C PRO A 286 0.90 2.11 6.85
N ASP A 287 -0.39 1.82 6.89
CA ASP A 287 -1.52 2.72 6.58
C ASP A 287 -1.64 3.90 7.55
N HIS A 288 -0.53 4.35 8.15
CA HIS A 288 -0.53 5.65 8.79
C HIS A 288 -0.85 6.64 7.68
N ARG A 289 -2.06 7.18 7.74
CA ARG A 289 -2.61 8.33 7.01
C ARG A 289 -1.77 9.61 7.17
N ILE A 290 -0.49 9.49 7.46
CA ILE A 290 0.49 10.37 6.84
C ILE A 290 0.37 10.03 5.35
N ALA A 291 -0.56 10.73 4.71
CA ALA A 291 -0.68 10.75 3.28
C ALA A 291 0.72 10.88 2.69
N HIS A 292 0.90 10.47 1.46
CA HIS A 292 1.88 11.15 0.64
C HIS A 292 1.39 12.62 0.45
N GLU A 293 1.28 13.41 1.52
CA GLU A 293 1.02 14.85 1.53
C GLU A 293 2.21 15.61 0.95
N ALA A 294 3.38 14.96 0.90
CA ALA A 294 4.43 15.38 -0.03
C ALA A 294 3.94 15.51 -1.49
N GLY A 295 2.81 14.90 -1.88
CA GLY A 295 2.20 15.06 -3.20
C GLY A 295 0.68 15.15 -3.24
N THR A 296 0.01 15.34 -2.10
CA THR A 296 -1.44 15.63 -2.06
C THR A 296 -1.73 16.92 -1.31
N ASN A 297 -0.78 17.85 -1.34
CA ASN A 297 -1.20 19.22 -1.49
C ASN A 297 -2.10 19.29 -2.71
N TRP A 298 -3.27 19.90 -2.57
CA TRP A 298 -4.36 19.89 -3.55
C TRP A 298 -4.00 20.53 -4.91
N GLY A 299 -2.71 20.85 -5.16
CA GLY A 299 -2.15 21.30 -6.44
C GLY A 299 -0.79 20.70 -6.84
N THR A 300 0.03 20.14 -5.94
CA THR A 300 1.38 19.63 -6.27
C THR A 300 1.49 18.15 -5.98
N ARG A 301 1.19 17.33 -6.99
CA ARG A 301 1.56 15.92 -7.04
C ARG A 301 3.08 15.77 -7.03
N ALA A 302 3.78 15.85 -5.90
CA ALA A 302 5.12 15.28 -5.89
C ALA A 302 4.95 13.78 -6.09
N PRO A 303 5.39 13.25 -7.24
CA PRO A 303 5.28 11.83 -7.50
C PRO A 303 6.10 11.13 -6.42
N CYS A 304 5.60 9.99 -5.90
CA CYS A 304 6.51 9.08 -5.20
C CYS A 304 7.75 8.86 -6.07
N ARG A 305 8.93 8.82 -5.45
CA ARG A 305 10.22 8.70 -6.16
C ARG A 305 10.11 7.66 -7.28
N ARG A 306 10.65 7.94 -8.48
CA ARG A 306 10.40 7.11 -9.68
C ARG A 306 10.72 5.62 -9.45
N ASP A 307 11.73 5.33 -8.65
CA ASP A 307 12.14 3.99 -8.21
C ASP A 307 11.15 3.36 -7.20
N HIS A 308 10.63 4.14 -6.25
CA HIS A 308 9.60 3.74 -5.30
C HIS A 308 8.21 3.62 -5.93
N HIS A 309 7.94 4.36 -7.01
CA HIS A 309 6.68 4.29 -7.75
C HIS A 309 6.44 2.90 -8.31
N HIS A 310 7.52 2.21 -8.73
CA HIS A 310 7.43 0.80 -9.09
C HIS A 310 6.98 -0.04 -7.88
N GLY A 311 7.49 0.24 -6.69
CA GLY A 311 7.05 -0.34 -5.42
C GLY A 311 5.58 -0.11 -5.06
N CYS A 312 5.09 1.12 -5.21
CA CYS A 312 3.71 1.50 -4.92
C CYS A 312 2.69 0.62 -5.66
N GLN A 313 3.08 0.12 -6.83
CA GLN A 313 2.28 -0.78 -7.64
C GLN A 313 1.94 -2.12 -6.96
N PHE A 314 2.73 -2.51 -5.95
CA PHE A 314 2.61 -3.76 -5.19
C PHE A 314 1.99 -3.57 -3.79
N GLY A 315 1.74 -2.33 -3.36
CA GLY A 315 0.99 -2.04 -2.13
C GLY A 315 -0.44 -1.61 -2.43
N ARG A 316 -0.65 -0.93 -3.57
CA ARG A 316 -1.86 -0.16 -3.87
C ARG A 316 -2.48 -0.54 -5.21
N CYS A 317 -2.71 -1.84 -5.45
CA CYS A 317 -3.25 -2.28 -6.75
C CYS A 317 -4.60 -1.64 -7.11
N TRP A 318 -5.36 -1.18 -6.11
CA TRP A 318 -6.63 -0.47 -6.30
C TRP A 318 -6.47 1.00 -6.76
N LEU A 319 -5.28 1.61 -6.62
CA LEU A 319 -4.99 2.98 -7.06
C LEU A 319 -4.42 3.05 -8.50
N ARG A 320 -4.09 1.91 -9.12
CA ARG A 320 -3.26 1.89 -10.35
C ARG A 320 -3.91 2.41 -11.62
N SER A 321 -5.21 2.63 -11.68
CA SER A 321 -5.72 3.47 -12.77
C SER A 321 -6.93 4.27 -12.34
N SER A 322 -6.97 5.52 -12.81
CA SER A 322 -8.15 6.36 -12.79
C SER A 322 -9.36 5.67 -13.44
N GLU A 323 -9.11 4.77 -14.39
CA GLU A 323 -10.11 3.92 -15.03
C GLU A 323 -10.58 2.75 -14.13
N ASN A 324 -9.75 2.28 -13.17
CA ASN A 324 -9.99 1.13 -12.30
C ASN A 324 -10.62 1.51 -10.96
N TYR A 325 -10.78 2.79 -10.62
CA TYR A 325 -11.51 3.20 -9.42
C TYR A 325 -12.91 2.59 -9.37
N LEU A 326 -13.51 2.35 -10.54
CA LEU A 326 -14.87 1.85 -10.66
C LEU A 326 -14.94 0.32 -10.68
N VAL A 327 -13.82 -0.35 -10.91
CA VAL A 327 -13.65 -1.78 -10.72
C VAL A 327 -13.73 -2.10 -9.21
N GLY A 328 -13.15 -1.23 -8.39
CA GLY A 328 -13.03 -1.37 -6.94
C GLY A 328 -12.02 -2.44 -6.52
N CYS A 329 -11.99 -2.82 -5.24
CA CYS A 329 -10.83 -3.53 -4.71
C CYS A 329 -10.89 -5.06 -4.90
N PHE A 330 -10.05 -5.58 -5.79
CA PHE A 330 -9.79 -7.02 -6.00
C PHE A 330 -8.39 -7.44 -5.49
N CYS A 331 -7.90 -6.75 -4.46
CA CYS A 331 -6.62 -7.07 -3.83
C CYS A 331 -6.73 -8.38 -3.06
N SER A 332 -5.93 -9.40 -3.42
CA SER A 332 -5.91 -10.69 -2.72
C SER A 332 -5.33 -10.61 -1.30
N ILE A 333 -4.65 -9.51 -0.95
CA ILE A 333 -4.13 -9.29 0.41
C ILE A 333 -5.22 -8.78 1.33
N ASN A 334 -6.12 -7.94 0.81
CA ASN A 334 -7.13 -7.25 1.61
C ASN A 334 -8.50 -7.95 1.54
N HIS A 335 -8.74 -8.76 0.50
CA HIS A 335 -10.04 -9.39 0.26
C HIS A 335 -9.89 -10.87 -0.07
N THR A 336 -10.99 -11.61 0.01
CA THR A 336 -11.11 -12.89 -0.68
C THR A 336 -11.32 -12.59 -2.15
N ALA A 337 -10.25 -12.20 -2.84
CA ALA A 337 -10.30 -11.80 -4.23
C ALA A 337 -9.12 -12.35 -5.02
N VAL A 338 -9.35 -12.52 -6.31
CA VAL A 338 -8.35 -12.86 -7.32
C VAL A 338 -8.55 -11.92 -8.50
N SER A 339 -7.44 -11.38 -8.98
CA SER A 339 -7.41 -10.48 -10.12
C SER A 339 -6.10 -10.69 -10.87
N SER A 340 -6.18 -10.81 -12.20
CA SER A 340 -5.01 -10.87 -13.07
C SER A 340 -4.15 -9.59 -13.02
N THR A 341 -4.72 -8.48 -12.55
CA THR A 341 -4.04 -7.18 -12.43
C THR A 341 -3.58 -6.88 -11.00
N CYS A 342 -3.97 -7.68 -10.01
CA CYS A 342 -3.48 -7.54 -8.64
C CYS A 342 -2.03 -7.99 -8.59
N ARG A 343 -1.12 -7.02 -8.45
CA ARG A 343 0.30 -7.27 -8.20
C ARG A 343 0.66 -7.04 -6.75
N CYS A 344 -0.30 -7.05 -5.82
CA CYS A 344 0.07 -6.79 -4.44
C CYS A 344 1.01 -7.88 -3.91
N TRP A 345 2.12 -7.47 -3.29
CA TRP A 345 3.12 -8.41 -2.81
C TRP A 345 2.61 -9.12 -1.55
N ALA A 346 2.60 -10.45 -1.57
CA ALA A 346 2.39 -11.28 -0.40
C ALA A 346 3.66 -12.06 -0.09
N PRO A 347 3.93 -12.39 1.18
CA PRO A 347 5.07 -13.24 1.52
C PRO A 347 5.03 -14.55 0.74
N PRO A 348 6.10 -14.95 0.02
CA PRO A 348 6.10 -16.12 -0.86
C PRO A 348 6.15 -17.41 -0.05
N THR A 349 5.04 -17.72 0.61
CA THR A 349 4.91 -18.82 1.57
C THR A 349 5.25 -20.16 0.92
N ASP A 350 4.89 -20.33 -0.35
CA ASP A 350 5.16 -21.54 -1.12
C ASP A 350 6.66 -21.87 -1.22
N LEU A 351 7.54 -20.86 -1.31
CA LEU A 351 9.00 -21.08 -1.35
C LEU A 351 9.54 -21.59 -0.02
N PHE A 352 8.90 -21.24 1.09
CA PHE A 352 9.25 -21.77 2.41
C PHE A 352 8.72 -23.19 2.65
N LEU A 353 7.78 -23.69 1.85
CA LEU A 353 7.12 -24.98 2.07
C LEU A 353 7.63 -26.12 1.18
N VAL A 354 8.58 -25.87 0.27
CA VAL A 354 9.00 -26.90 -0.71
C VAL A 354 9.89 -28.00 -0.09
N CYS A 355 11.03 -27.63 0.49
CA CYS A 355 11.93 -28.56 1.17
C CYS A 355 12.83 -27.82 2.16
N LYS A 356 13.49 -28.54 3.08
CA LYS A 356 14.35 -27.94 4.11
C LYS A 356 15.49 -27.08 3.54
N SER A 357 16.20 -27.57 2.52
CA SER A 357 17.30 -26.80 1.91
C SER A 357 16.82 -25.51 1.24
N LEU A 358 15.68 -25.55 0.55
CA LEU A 358 15.11 -24.36 -0.08
C LEU A 358 14.58 -23.40 0.97
N TYR A 359 13.96 -23.91 2.03
CA TYR A 359 13.52 -23.11 3.17
C TYR A 359 14.68 -22.32 3.78
N ASP A 360 15.79 -22.98 4.11
CA ASP A 360 16.97 -22.33 4.72
C ASP A 360 17.56 -21.26 3.78
N GLU A 361 17.63 -21.54 2.47
CA GLU A 361 18.12 -20.60 1.47
C GLU A 361 17.16 -19.43 1.21
N ALA A 362 15.86 -19.70 1.15
CA ALA A 362 14.83 -18.71 0.99
C ALA A 362 14.79 -17.76 2.20
N GLN A 363 14.91 -18.29 3.41
CA GLN A 363 15.01 -17.48 4.63
C GLN A 363 16.28 -16.64 4.61
N HIS A 364 17.41 -17.21 4.22
CA HIS A 364 18.65 -16.46 4.08
C HIS A 364 18.48 -15.27 3.13
N VAL A 365 17.91 -15.47 1.94
CA VAL A 365 17.64 -14.40 0.98
C VAL A 365 16.64 -13.39 1.54
N PHE A 366 15.51 -13.85 2.09
CA PHE A 366 14.46 -13.01 2.64
C PHE A 366 14.99 -12.07 3.74
N PHE A 367 15.76 -12.58 4.70
CA PHE A 367 16.29 -11.77 5.80
C PHE A 367 17.53 -10.94 5.45
N SER A 368 18.30 -11.35 4.43
CA SER A 368 19.54 -10.64 4.04
C SER A 368 19.34 -9.58 2.97
N GLN A 369 18.29 -9.70 2.15
CA GLN A 369 18.05 -8.80 1.01
C GLN A 369 16.96 -7.76 1.29
N ASN A 370 16.24 -7.87 2.40
CA ASN A 370 15.21 -6.90 2.79
C ASN A 370 15.58 -6.19 4.09
N ARG A 371 15.13 -4.95 4.20
CA ARG A 371 15.05 -4.13 5.40
C ARG A 371 13.76 -4.46 6.15
N PHE A 372 13.90 -4.95 7.38
CA PHE A 372 12.75 -5.29 8.22
C PHE A 372 12.37 -4.11 9.10
N ILE A 373 11.13 -3.64 8.97
CA ILE A 373 10.58 -2.51 9.71
C ILE A 373 9.57 -3.06 10.70
N ILE A 374 9.89 -2.96 11.99
CA ILE A 374 9.07 -3.48 13.07
C ILE A 374 8.28 -2.31 13.66
N HIS A 375 6.97 -2.37 13.49
CA HIS A 375 6.06 -1.36 14.03
C HIS A 375 5.62 -1.76 15.43
N ASP A 376 5.72 -0.82 16.37
CA ASP A 376 5.40 -1.08 17.77
C ASP A 376 3.90 -1.00 18.12
N LEU A 377 3.08 -0.55 17.15
CA LEU A 377 1.61 -0.62 17.22
C LEU A 377 1.04 -1.65 16.24
N PRO A 378 -0.02 -2.38 16.65
CA PRO A 378 -0.78 -3.21 15.74
C PRO A 378 -1.51 -2.34 14.70
N ARG A 379 -1.64 -2.85 13.47
CA ARG A 379 -2.36 -2.18 12.38
C ARG A 379 -3.88 -2.19 12.54
N THR A 380 -4.45 -2.91 13.52
CA THR A 380 -5.90 -3.18 13.65
C THR A 380 -6.77 -1.96 14.01
N GLY A 381 -6.51 -0.82 13.39
CA GLY A 381 -6.91 0.50 13.80
C GLY A 381 -5.89 1.03 14.81
N PRO A 382 -5.43 2.29 14.69
CA PRO A 382 -4.88 2.93 15.88
C PRO A 382 -5.94 2.76 16.99
N PRO A 383 -5.56 2.46 18.25
CA PRO A 383 -6.39 2.89 19.37
C PRO A 383 -6.89 4.29 19.01
N SER A 384 -8.19 4.60 19.19
CA SER A 384 -8.72 5.95 18.91
C SER A 384 -7.66 6.97 19.28
N GLU A 385 -7.27 7.90 18.41
CA GLU A 385 -6.06 8.73 18.62
C GLU A 385 -5.98 9.27 20.06
N ASP A 386 -7.14 9.60 20.63
CA ASP A 386 -7.40 9.87 22.04
C ASP A 386 -6.73 8.88 23.04
N SER A 387 -6.85 7.56 22.85
CA SER A 387 -6.26 6.54 23.72
C SER A 387 -4.73 6.46 23.66
N ILE A 388 -4.10 6.80 22.52
CA ILE A 388 -2.63 6.81 22.43
C ILE A 388 -2.08 8.09 23.05
N LEU A 389 -2.77 9.21 22.82
CA LEU A 389 -2.34 10.52 23.28
C LEU A 389 -2.67 10.77 24.77
N GLN A 390 -3.76 10.19 25.28
CA GLN A 390 -4.22 10.35 26.68
C GLN A 390 -3.81 9.18 27.58
N GLY A 391 -3.24 8.11 27.03
CA GLY A 391 -2.77 6.97 27.81
C GLY A 391 -1.62 7.39 28.72
N THR A 392 -1.75 7.15 30.02
CA THR A 392 -0.66 7.38 31.00
C THR A 392 0.37 6.25 31.01
N ASP A 393 0.05 5.10 30.42
CA ASP A 393 0.89 3.90 30.43
C ASP A 393 1.10 3.36 29.01
N TYR A 394 2.26 2.73 28.80
CA TYR A 394 2.60 2.05 27.56
C TYR A 394 1.63 0.89 27.29
N PRO A 395 1.00 0.80 26.10
CA PRO A 395 -0.14 -0.09 25.90
C PRO A 395 0.22 -1.57 25.76
N ASN A 396 1.50 -1.91 25.53
CA ASN A 396 1.91 -3.29 25.27
C ASN A 396 2.74 -3.86 26.43
N SER A 397 2.48 -5.10 26.83
CA SER A 397 3.30 -5.77 27.85
C SER A 397 4.70 -6.14 27.37
N ARG A 398 4.95 -6.12 26.06
CA ARG A 398 6.23 -6.43 25.39
C ARG A 398 6.39 -5.52 24.18
N LEU A 399 7.63 -5.08 23.90
CA LEU A 399 7.92 -4.39 22.64
C LEU A 399 7.73 -5.36 21.47
N ARG A 400 7.23 -4.86 20.34
CA ARG A 400 7.07 -5.69 19.13
C ARG A 400 8.41 -6.19 18.61
N ALA A 401 9.47 -5.39 18.76
CA ALA A 401 10.84 -5.81 18.48
C ALA A 401 11.26 -7.07 19.27
N SER A 402 10.88 -7.15 20.55
CA SER A 402 11.15 -8.32 21.38
C SER A 402 10.46 -9.56 20.84
N SER A 403 9.16 -9.45 20.50
CA SER A 403 8.41 -10.57 19.91
C SER A 403 8.95 -10.98 18.54
N PHE A 404 9.36 -10.03 17.71
CA PHE A 404 9.94 -10.31 16.40
C PHE A 404 11.24 -11.11 16.54
N LEU A 405 12.20 -10.60 17.30
CA LEU A 405 13.52 -11.21 17.45
C LEU A 405 13.48 -12.50 18.28
N GLY A 406 12.65 -12.56 19.32
CA GLY A 406 12.62 -13.66 20.29
C GLY A 406 11.69 -14.82 19.91
N ASP A 407 10.59 -14.53 19.21
CA ASP A 407 9.51 -15.50 18.97
C ASP A 407 9.31 -15.82 17.48
N LYS A 408 9.54 -14.84 16.57
CA LYS A 408 9.30 -15.04 15.12
C LYS A 408 10.52 -15.50 14.34
N LEU A 409 11.72 -15.02 14.70
CA LEU A 409 12.94 -15.42 14.03
C LEU A 409 13.53 -16.69 14.66
N SER A 410 13.92 -17.64 13.82
CA SER A 410 14.80 -18.73 14.25
C SER A 410 16.22 -18.21 14.47
N LEU A 411 17.01 -18.92 15.28
CA LEU A 411 18.40 -18.53 15.56
C LEU A 411 19.28 -18.45 14.30
N SER A 412 19.01 -19.30 13.29
CA SER A 412 19.71 -19.26 11.99
C SER A 412 19.35 -18.02 11.17
N ASN A 413 18.12 -17.50 11.32
CA ASN A 413 17.65 -16.33 10.59
C ASN A 413 18.20 -15.03 11.16
N LEU A 414 18.45 -14.99 12.48
CA LEU A 414 19.13 -13.86 13.13
C LEU A 414 20.50 -13.58 12.51
N ALA A 415 21.26 -14.62 12.14
CA ALA A 415 22.54 -14.48 11.47
C ALA A 415 22.42 -13.97 10.02
N SER A 416 21.25 -14.09 9.41
CA SER A 416 20.96 -13.63 8.05
C SER A 416 20.42 -12.21 7.99
N LEU A 417 19.93 -11.67 9.12
CA LEU A 417 19.42 -10.30 9.19
C LEU A 417 20.53 -9.30 8.86
N ARG A 418 20.26 -8.36 7.96
CA ARG A 418 21.21 -7.31 7.55
C ARG A 418 20.74 -5.90 7.89
N PHE A 419 19.43 -5.68 7.94
CA PHE A 419 18.88 -4.38 8.28
C PHE A 419 17.60 -4.56 9.10
N LEU A 420 17.61 -3.97 10.29
CA LEU A 420 16.48 -3.94 11.22
C LEU A 420 16.14 -2.50 11.56
N GLU A 421 14.88 -2.13 11.42
CA GLU A 421 14.34 -0.84 11.83
C GLU A 421 13.24 -1.02 12.86
N LEU A 422 13.34 -0.26 13.94
CA LEU A 422 12.36 -0.20 15.00
C LEU A 422 11.59 1.11 14.84
N ALA A 423 10.34 1.02 14.40
CA ALA A 423 9.48 2.16 14.13
C ALA A 423 8.46 2.30 15.26
N PHE A 424 8.67 3.33 16.09
CA PHE A 424 7.77 3.68 17.18
C PHE A 424 6.82 4.78 16.72
N PRO A 425 5.53 4.68 17.07
CA PRO A 425 4.60 5.81 16.90
C PRO A 425 4.99 6.96 17.83
N ALA A 426 4.27 8.05 17.68
CA ALA A 426 4.31 9.18 18.59
C ALA A 426 3.63 8.89 19.93
N TYR A 427 4.24 8.04 20.75
CA TYR A 427 3.78 7.88 22.13
C TYR A 427 3.89 9.21 22.89
N GLY A 428 2.86 9.52 23.67
CA GLY A 428 2.94 10.59 24.67
C GLY A 428 4.11 10.35 25.62
N VAL A 429 4.68 11.42 26.17
CA VAL A 429 5.87 11.36 27.06
C VAL A 429 5.67 10.37 28.21
N LEU A 430 4.46 10.33 28.78
CA LEU A 430 4.10 9.45 29.88
C LEU A 430 3.79 8.01 29.42
N ALA A 431 3.39 7.83 28.16
CA ALA A 431 3.09 6.52 27.61
C ALA A 431 4.35 5.71 27.24
N TRP A 432 5.55 6.27 27.39
CA TRP A 432 6.79 5.49 27.23
C TRP A 432 7.01 4.58 28.45
N PRO A 433 7.39 3.31 28.23
CA PRO A 433 7.59 2.39 29.33
C PRO A 433 8.84 2.77 30.13
N ASP A 434 8.71 2.86 31.45
CA ASP A 434 9.81 3.09 32.37
C ASP A 434 10.74 1.85 32.49
N ASP A 435 11.85 1.99 33.24
CA ASP A 435 12.83 0.92 33.45
C ASP A 435 12.26 -0.34 34.12
N HIS A 436 11.19 -0.20 34.89
CA HIS A 436 10.55 -1.31 35.61
C HIS A 436 9.44 -1.94 34.79
N HIS A 437 9.03 -1.32 33.69
CA HIS A 437 7.97 -1.80 32.84
C HIS A 437 8.31 -3.19 32.28
N PRO A 438 7.36 -4.16 32.28
CA PRO A 438 7.60 -5.51 31.78
C PRO A 438 8.16 -5.56 30.34
N ALA A 439 7.77 -4.60 29.51
CA ALA A 439 8.23 -4.51 28.12
C ALA A 439 9.73 -4.23 28.01
N ILE A 440 10.29 -3.37 28.87
CA ILE A 440 11.72 -3.04 28.89
C ILE A 440 12.53 -4.23 29.43
N ASN A 441 12.05 -4.86 30.50
CA ASN A 441 12.65 -6.09 31.03
C ASN A 441 12.66 -7.23 30.01
N ASP A 442 11.62 -7.36 29.19
CA ASP A 442 11.57 -8.33 28.09
C ASP A 442 12.51 -7.95 26.94
N TRP A 443 12.62 -6.67 26.61
CA TRP A 443 13.53 -6.16 25.59
C TRP A 443 14.99 -6.47 25.92
N GLN A 444 15.42 -6.14 27.14
CA GLN A 444 16.77 -6.44 27.61
C GLN A 444 17.08 -7.93 27.57
N ARG A 445 16.16 -8.78 28.09
CA ARG A 445 16.30 -10.25 28.04
C ARG A 445 16.38 -10.77 26.61
N THR A 446 15.59 -10.21 25.71
CA THR A 446 15.60 -10.59 24.29
C THR A 446 16.95 -10.26 23.65
N LEU A 447 17.44 -9.04 23.82
CA LEU A 447 18.75 -8.62 23.27
C LEU A 447 19.91 -9.46 23.81
N ILE A 448 19.92 -9.74 25.13
CA ILE A 448 20.92 -10.62 25.74
C ILE A 448 20.87 -12.03 25.13
N ARG A 449 19.68 -12.54 24.85
CA ARG A 449 19.49 -13.87 24.24
C ARG A 449 19.94 -13.90 22.78
N VAL A 450 19.68 -12.85 22.00
CA VAL A 450 19.93 -12.87 20.54
C VAL A 450 21.32 -12.39 20.15
N LYS A 451 22.06 -11.70 21.04
CA LYS A 451 23.36 -11.10 20.72
C LYS A 451 24.37 -12.10 20.14
N ASP A 452 24.37 -13.35 20.62
CA ASP A 452 25.33 -14.38 20.18
C ASP A 452 24.92 -15.03 18.85
N HIS A 453 23.73 -14.72 18.33
CA HIS A 453 23.18 -15.28 17.10
C HIS A 453 23.05 -14.26 15.97
N ILE A 454 23.10 -12.97 16.29
CA ILE A 454 23.06 -11.88 15.32
C ILE A 454 24.45 -11.67 14.73
N ASN A 455 24.53 -11.49 13.41
CA ASN A 455 25.78 -11.10 12.76
C ASN A 455 25.97 -9.58 12.88
N GLY A 456 26.40 -9.11 14.06
CA GLY A 456 26.63 -7.71 14.37
C GLY A 456 27.39 -6.94 13.28
N PRO A 457 28.56 -7.41 12.82
CA PRO A 457 29.36 -6.73 11.80
C PRO A 457 28.69 -6.53 10.45
N SER A 458 27.60 -7.24 10.17
CA SER A 458 26.80 -7.10 8.95
C SER A 458 25.39 -6.56 9.21
N LEU A 459 25.01 -6.26 10.45
CA LEU A 459 23.70 -5.76 10.82
C LEU A 459 23.73 -4.24 10.98
N THR A 460 22.86 -3.57 10.24
CA THR A 460 22.45 -2.18 10.49
C THR A 460 21.18 -2.15 11.33
N VAL A 461 21.18 -1.38 12.39
CA VAL A 461 20.00 -1.13 13.22
C VAL A 461 19.58 0.34 13.08
N ARG A 462 18.29 0.59 12.87
CA ARG A 462 17.71 1.93 12.81
C ARG A 462 16.60 2.04 13.86
N VAL A 463 16.56 3.14 14.59
CA VAL A 463 15.43 3.48 15.46
C VAL A 463 14.78 4.73 14.90
N VAL A 464 13.47 4.68 14.67
CA VAL A 464 12.66 5.79 14.18
C VAL A 464 11.52 6.03 15.14
N MET A 465 11.32 7.30 15.49
CA MET A 465 10.21 7.76 16.32
C MET A 465 9.44 8.82 15.56
N ALA A 466 8.14 8.66 15.42
CA ALA A 466 7.27 9.67 14.82
C ALA A 466 6.95 10.78 15.83
N ALA A 467 6.79 12.03 15.35
CA ALA A 467 6.18 13.10 16.14
C ALA A 467 4.65 12.96 16.18
N PRO A 468 3.98 13.36 17.29
CA PRO A 468 2.53 13.35 17.38
C PRO A 468 1.96 14.40 16.42
N ARG A 469 0.84 14.07 15.77
CA ARG A 469 0.07 15.06 15.01
C ARG A 469 -0.56 16.07 15.97
N GLU A 470 -0.70 17.31 15.47
CA GLU A 470 -1.05 18.59 16.12
C GLU A 470 -2.38 18.66 16.89
N SER A 471 -2.90 17.56 17.45
CA SER A 471 -4.25 17.52 18.04
C SER A 471 -4.29 17.65 19.56
N LEU A 472 -3.16 17.82 20.24
CA LEU A 472 -3.18 18.09 21.68
C LEU A 472 -3.48 19.57 21.89
N SER A 473 -4.50 19.89 22.68
CA SER A 473 -4.79 21.28 23.02
C SER A 473 -3.75 21.80 24.03
N ARG A 474 -3.20 22.99 23.75
CA ARG A 474 -2.23 23.78 24.55
C ARG A 474 -2.34 23.66 26.10
N GLY A 475 -3.54 23.45 26.63
CA GLY A 475 -3.79 23.33 28.07
C GLY A 475 -3.13 22.12 28.74
N ASP A 476 -2.97 21.00 28.02
CA ASP A 476 -2.50 19.74 28.63
C ASP A 476 -0.97 19.60 28.63
N LEU A 477 -0.25 20.32 27.76
CA LEU A 477 1.19 20.19 27.58
C LEU A 477 2.03 21.15 28.43
N GLN A 478 1.46 22.27 28.89
CA GLN A 478 2.18 23.24 29.72
C GLN A 478 2.67 22.61 31.05
N GLY A 479 1.94 21.62 31.59
CA GLY A 479 2.35 20.89 32.80
C GLY A 479 3.47 19.86 32.57
N VAL A 480 3.70 19.43 31.33
CA VAL A 480 4.75 18.45 30.98
C VAL A 480 6.10 19.14 30.73
N MET A 481 6.08 20.40 30.29
CA MET A 481 7.27 21.21 29.99
C MET A 481 8.04 21.68 31.24
N ASP A 482 7.38 21.79 32.40
CA ASP A 482 8.02 22.15 33.68
C ASP A 482 8.70 20.94 34.38
N CYS A 483 8.68 19.78 33.74
CA CYS A 483 9.30 18.57 34.28
C CYS A 483 10.81 18.57 34.00
N ASP A 484 11.59 18.43 35.07
CA ASP A 484 13.03 18.12 35.16
C ASP A 484 13.74 17.87 33.80
N PRO A 485 14.77 18.67 33.43
CA PRO A 485 15.54 18.46 32.19
C PRO A 485 16.15 17.04 32.07
N ASN A 486 16.27 16.29 33.18
CA ASN A 486 16.70 14.89 33.18
C ASN A 486 15.59 13.88 32.83
N ARG A 487 14.32 14.30 32.73
CA ARG A 487 13.15 13.49 32.40
C ARG A 487 12.57 13.80 31.02
N THR A 488 13.36 14.40 30.13
CA THR A 488 12.90 14.56 28.75
C THR A 488 12.61 13.17 28.15
N PRO A 489 11.51 13.00 27.37
CA PRO A 489 11.15 11.74 26.73
C PRO A 489 12.32 11.13 25.93
N VAL A 490 13.17 11.98 25.34
CA VAL A 490 14.39 11.57 24.65
C VAL A 490 15.37 10.86 25.57
N VAL A 491 15.57 11.33 26.80
CA VAL A 491 16.48 10.72 27.78
C VAL A 491 15.94 9.36 28.25
N VAL A 492 14.65 9.30 28.62
CA VAL A 492 13.98 8.05 29.03
C VAL A 492 14.09 7.01 27.92
N LEU A 493 13.89 7.43 26.68
CA LEU A 493 13.96 6.56 25.51
C LEU A 493 15.37 6.11 25.16
N CYS A 494 16.34 7.04 25.20
CA CYS A 494 17.75 6.73 25.04
C CYS A 494 18.20 5.71 26.10
N HIS A 495 17.72 5.85 27.33
CA HIS A 495 18.04 4.94 28.41
C HIS A 495 17.34 3.58 28.26
N ASN A 496 16.02 3.55 28.09
CA ASN A 496 15.25 2.32 28.25
C ASN A 496 15.22 1.45 26.99
N ILE A 497 15.24 2.07 25.80
CA ILE A 497 15.13 1.35 24.51
C ILE A 497 16.47 1.27 23.80
N ILE A 498 17.19 2.40 23.71
CA ILE A 498 18.42 2.50 22.92
C ILE A 498 19.62 1.89 23.66
N THR A 499 19.81 2.19 24.94
CA THR A 499 20.97 1.67 25.70
C THR A 499 21.05 0.14 25.68
N PRO A 500 19.96 -0.62 25.85
CA PRO A 500 20.01 -2.08 25.70
C PRO A 500 20.53 -2.57 24.34
N ILE A 501 20.35 -1.81 23.25
CA ILE A 501 20.85 -2.18 21.91
C ILE A 501 22.39 -2.29 21.91
N SER A 502 23.08 -1.57 22.80
CA SER A 502 24.54 -1.74 22.99
C SER A 502 24.94 -3.16 23.40
N TYR A 503 24.03 -3.99 23.93
CA TYR A 503 24.32 -5.42 24.17
C TYR A 503 24.65 -6.18 22.89
N LEU A 504 24.21 -5.70 21.73
CA LEU A 504 24.57 -6.26 20.43
C LEU A 504 25.99 -5.88 19.98
N THR A 505 26.62 -4.88 20.60
CA THR A 505 28.01 -4.49 20.31
C THR A 505 29.01 -5.08 21.31
N GLN A 506 28.54 -5.54 22.47
CA GLN A 506 29.35 -6.13 23.53
C GLN A 506 29.58 -7.63 23.28
N GLY A 507 30.62 -7.96 22.52
CA GLY A 507 31.08 -9.33 22.34
C GLY A 507 31.74 -9.86 23.62
N ASN A 508 31.14 -10.88 24.27
CA ASN A 508 31.68 -11.46 25.50
C ASN A 508 32.86 -12.42 25.28
N ASN A 509 33.17 -12.79 24.03
CA ASN A 509 34.18 -13.79 23.69
C ASN A 509 34.99 -13.35 22.46
N SER A 510 36.23 -13.83 22.33
CA SER A 510 37.07 -13.63 21.14
C SER A 510 36.48 -14.22 19.84
N MET A 511 35.41 -15.00 19.96
CA MET A 511 34.60 -15.52 18.84
C MET A 511 33.25 -14.83 18.67
N ALA A 512 32.89 -13.87 19.54
CA ALA A 512 31.64 -13.16 19.41
C ALA A 512 31.63 -12.29 18.15
N PRO A 513 30.47 -12.17 17.47
CA PRO A 513 30.32 -11.25 16.36
C PRO A 513 30.76 -9.85 16.80
N GLY A 514 31.60 -9.20 15.99
CA GLY A 514 32.10 -7.86 16.27
C GLY A 514 30.98 -6.80 16.40
N PRO A 515 31.33 -5.52 16.59
CA PRO A 515 30.34 -4.46 16.78
C PRO A 515 29.35 -4.39 15.60
N LEU A 516 28.19 -3.79 15.86
CA LEU A 516 27.19 -3.50 14.83
C LEU A 516 27.85 -2.82 13.61
N HIS A 517 27.38 -3.17 12.42
CA HIS A 517 27.87 -2.53 11.19
C HIS A 517 27.62 -1.02 11.25
N ARG A 518 26.37 -0.65 11.56
CA ARG A 518 25.90 0.73 11.72
C ARG A 518 24.71 0.80 12.67
N PHE A 519 24.54 1.96 13.30
CA PHE A 519 23.36 2.28 14.08
C PHE A 519 22.92 3.71 13.79
N TYR A 520 21.63 3.89 13.51
CA TYR A 520 21.04 5.19 13.23
C TYR A 520 19.87 5.48 14.17
N ALA A 521 19.84 6.69 14.72
CA ALA A 521 18.73 7.16 15.53
C ALA A 521 18.05 8.36 14.86
N HIS A 522 16.75 8.23 14.58
CA HIS A 522 15.90 9.32 14.08
C HIS A 522 14.83 9.58 15.12
N MET A 523 15.02 10.67 15.85
CA MET A 523 14.13 11.07 16.93
C MET A 523 13.45 12.36 16.51
N ALA A 524 12.20 12.25 16.06
CA ALA A 524 11.38 13.43 15.88
C ALA A 524 11.15 14.06 17.26
N TYR A 525 11.30 15.38 17.34
CA TYR A 525 11.19 16.11 18.60
C TYR A 525 9.78 16.71 18.69
N ASN A 526 9.05 16.35 19.75
CA ASN A 526 7.61 16.57 19.90
C ASN A 526 7.24 18.02 20.31
N HIS A 527 7.61 19.04 19.53
CA HIS A 527 7.34 20.46 19.90
C HIS A 527 6.42 21.24 18.95
N TRP A 528 5.69 20.56 18.07
CA TRP A 528 4.80 21.18 17.10
C TRP A 528 3.71 22.10 17.71
N ASP A 529 3.32 21.89 18.97
CA ASP A 529 2.20 22.64 19.57
C ASP A 529 2.55 24.08 20.00
N GLY A 530 3.83 24.49 19.90
CA GLY A 530 4.26 25.87 20.15
C GLY A 530 4.06 26.83 18.97
N PHE A 531 3.80 26.31 17.77
CA PHE A 531 3.89 27.06 16.52
C PHE A 531 2.64 27.90 16.22
N THR A 532 1.44 27.40 16.53
CA THR A 532 0.18 28.04 16.11
C THR A 532 -0.20 29.32 16.88
N SER A 533 0.63 29.79 17.82
CA SER A 533 0.31 31.00 18.60
C SER A 533 1.48 31.90 18.98
N ARG A 534 2.70 31.63 18.49
CA ARG A 534 3.77 32.64 18.51
C ARG A 534 3.53 33.56 17.33
N GLY A 535 3.43 34.87 17.60
CA GLY A 535 3.05 35.87 16.60
C GLY A 535 3.98 35.89 15.39
N ASP A 536 3.57 36.63 14.35
CA ASP A 536 4.15 36.74 12.99
C ASP A 536 5.64 37.19 12.91
N ASP A 537 6.45 37.01 13.97
CA ASP A 537 7.89 37.26 13.92
C ASP A 537 8.63 36.04 13.36
N ASP A 538 8.86 36.06 12.05
CA ASP A 538 9.62 35.05 11.30
C ASP A 538 11.00 34.74 11.91
N ASN A 539 11.64 35.69 12.60
CA ASN A 539 12.96 35.49 13.19
C ASN A 539 12.91 34.61 14.45
N GLU A 540 11.93 34.83 15.34
CA GLU A 540 11.75 33.99 16.54
C GLU A 540 11.44 32.54 16.13
N ASN A 541 10.65 32.36 15.07
CA ASN A 541 10.34 31.04 14.51
C ASN A 541 11.59 30.35 13.96
N MET A 542 12.45 31.06 13.22
CA MET A 542 13.70 30.50 12.70
C MET A 542 14.68 30.08 13.80
N GLU A 543 14.90 30.92 14.81
CA GLU A 543 15.80 30.58 15.93
C GLU A 543 15.30 29.36 16.71
N TRP A 544 14.00 29.27 16.91
CA TRP A 544 13.36 28.13 17.54
C TRP A 544 13.55 26.84 16.71
N TRP A 545 13.33 26.89 15.39
CA TRP A 545 13.58 25.75 14.50
C TRP A 545 15.05 25.30 14.50
N ARG A 546 15.99 26.24 14.50
CA ARG A 546 17.43 25.93 14.63
C ARG A 546 17.72 25.22 15.95
N SER A 547 17.12 25.69 17.05
CA SER A 547 17.25 25.06 18.38
C SER A 547 16.71 23.63 18.38
N ILE A 548 15.53 23.38 17.80
CA ILE A 548 14.96 22.02 17.69
C ILE A 548 15.86 21.12 16.85
N LYS A 549 16.30 21.57 15.67
CA LYS A 549 17.22 20.79 14.82
C LYS A 549 18.53 20.49 15.55
N GLN A 550 19.06 21.43 16.33
CA GLN A 550 20.25 21.22 17.15
C GLN A 550 20.01 20.19 18.26
N GLN A 551 18.86 20.23 18.92
CA GLN A 551 18.50 19.25 19.95
C GLN A 551 18.28 17.85 19.37
N GLN A 552 17.60 17.74 18.23
CA GLN A 552 17.45 16.48 17.48
C GLN A 552 18.81 15.90 17.07
N LYS A 553 19.68 16.75 16.53
CA LYS A 553 21.06 16.37 16.18
C LYS A 553 21.81 15.89 17.41
N HIS A 554 21.79 16.65 18.50
CA HIS A 554 22.47 16.26 19.74
C HIS A 554 21.95 14.94 20.31
N ALA A 555 20.62 14.75 20.32
CA ALA A 555 20.01 13.50 20.75
C ALA A 555 20.45 12.33 19.86
N LYS A 556 20.42 12.49 18.52
CA LYS A 556 20.91 11.49 17.56
C LYS A 556 22.35 11.12 17.88
N GLU A 557 23.24 12.10 18.02
CA GLU A 557 24.66 11.86 18.33
C GLU A 557 24.84 11.11 19.65
N LEU A 558 24.09 11.47 20.69
CA LEU A 558 24.14 10.81 21.99
C LEU A 558 23.70 9.34 21.87
N ALA A 559 22.56 9.09 21.24
CA ALA A 559 22.03 7.74 21.02
C ALA A 559 23.01 6.86 20.23
N GLU A 560 23.58 7.39 19.15
CA GLU A 560 24.52 6.66 18.30
C GLU A 560 25.84 6.36 19.03
N ARG A 561 26.36 7.30 19.81
CA ARG A 561 27.56 7.09 20.65
C ARG A 561 27.33 6.06 21.75
N VAL A 562 26.14 6.03 22.35
CA VAL A 562 25.78 5.05 23.39
C VAL A 562 25.80 3.63 22.82
N VAL A 563 25.27 3.42 21.62
CA VAL A 563 25.19 2.08 21.01
C VAL A 563 26.52 1.63 20.41
N LEU A 564 27.14 2.49 19.59
CA LEU A 564 28.35 2.15 18.82
C LEU A 564 29.65 2.33 19.62
N GLY A 565 29.60 3.06 20.74
CA GLY A 565 30.78 3.59 21.38
C GLY A 565 31.42 4.74 20.58
N LYS A 566 32.39 5.42 21.18
CA LYS A 566 33.08 6.56 20.57
C LYS A 566 33.74 6.22 19.23
N GLU A 567 34.52 5.14 19.18
CA GLU A 567 35.23 4.72 17.97
C GLU A 567 34.29 4.27 16.85
N GLY A 568 33.22 3.56 17.19
CA GLY A 568 32.22 3.11 16.22
C GLY A 568 31.45 4.28 15.61
N TYR A 569 31.07 5.26 16.44
CA TYR A 569 30.45 6.50 15.98
C TYR A 569 31.37 7.31 15.06
N GLU A 570 32.61 7.56 15.47
CA GLU A 570 33.59 8.30 14.65
C GLU A 570 33.87 7.60 13.31
N ARG A 571 33.90 6.27 13.30
CA ARG A 571 34.02 5.48 12.07
C ARG A 571 32.81 5.66 11.15
N GLN A 572 31.60 5.64 11.71
CA GLN A 572 30.36 5.86 10.95
C GLN A 572 30.33 7.25 10.30
N GLN A 573 30.74 8.29 11.04
CA GLN A 573 30.78 9.67 10.52
C GLN A 573 31.79 9.84 9.38
N ARG A 574 33.00 9.26 9.50
CA ARG A 574 34.02 9.34 8.42
C ARG A 574 33.56 8.70 7.11
N CYS A 575 32.69 7.69 7.15
CA CYS A 575 32.12 7.10 5.94
C CYS A 575 31.06 7.99 5.28
N GLY A 576 30.49 8.95 6.01
CA GLY A 576 29.51 9.91 5.50
C GLY A 576 30.14 11.10 4.78
N ASP A 577 31.28 11.60 5.27
CA ASP A 577 31.89 12.86 4.82
C ASP A 577 32.79 12.75 3.57
N GLY A 578 33.03 11.53 3.07
CA GLY A 578 33.93 11.31 1.95
C GLY A 578 33.28 11.55 0.60
N GLU A 579 33.20 12.81 0.14
CA GLU A 579 33.29 13.20 -1.29
C GLU A 579 33.12 14.70 -1.62
N GLU A 580 32.83 15.62 -0.69
CA GLU A 580 32.48 17.01 -1.06
C GLU A 580 33.61 18.06 -0.99
N THR A 581 34.82 17.72 -0.57
CA THR A 581 35.90 18.71 -0.45
C THR A 581 37.10 18.34 -1.31
N ASP A 582 37.20 18.89 -2.53
CA ASP A 582 38.49 19.08 -3.23
C ASP A 582 38.41 19.89 -4.56
N THR A 583 37.50 20.87 -4.73
CA THR A 583 37.51 21.70 -5.97
C THR A 583 37.51 23.22 -5.84
N ASP A 584 37.58 23.83 -4.65
CA ASP A 584 37.59 25.30 -4.54
C ASP A 584 38.81 25.87 -3.77
N GLU A 585 40.02 25.63 -4.29
CA GLU A 585 41.24 26.33 -3.80
C GLU A 585 41.68 27.56 -4.64
N ASP A 586 40.88 28.04 -5.61
CA ASP A 586 41.30 29.15 -6.50
C ASP A 586 40.32 30.34 -6.59
N ARG A 587 39.56 30.66 -5.53
CA ARG A 587 38.80 31.94 -5.45
C ARG A 587 39.33 32.87 -4.37
N ASP A 588 40.53 33.40 -4.64
CA ASP A 588 41.04 34.60 -4.00
C ASP A 588 40.29 35.85 -4.51
N GLY A 589 39.67 36.58 -3.58
CA GLY A 589 39.46 38.02 -3.70
C GLY A 589 38.15 38.49 -4.33
N LYS A 590 37.12 38.66 -3.50
CA LYS A 590 36.23 39.84 -3.48
C LYS A 590 35.24 39.73 -2.31
N GLU A 591 35.55 40.42 -1.23
CA GLU A 591 34.57 40.84 -0.23
C GLU A 591 33.73 41.95 -0.87
N GLU A 592 32.65 41.58 -1.56
CA GLU A 592 31.56 42.51 -1.92
C GLU A 592 30.29 41.96 -1.29
N ASP A 593 29.62 42.82 -0.53
CA ASP A 593 28.37 42.64 0.20
C ASP A 593 27.48 41.51 -0.37
N GLU A 594 27.49 40.35 0.28
CA GLU A 594 26.46 39.33 0.10
C GLU A 594 25.15 39.88 0.68
N GLU A 595 24.46 40.65 -0.17
CA GLU A 595 23.03 40.84 -0.11
C GLU A 595 22.40 39.49 0.17
N PHE A 596 21.83 39.34 1.37
CA PHE A 596 21.19 38.14 1.90
C PHE A 596 20.38 37.45 0.78
N GLY A 597 20.98 36.46 0.14
CA GLY A 597 20.28 35.57 -0.78
C GLY A 597 19.14 34.97 0.03
N GLY A 598 17.91 35.28 -0.39
CA GLY A 598 16.70 34.85 0.30
C GLY A 598 16.82 33.40 0.71
N PHE A 599 16.89 33.18 2.03
CA PHE A 599 16.97 31.86 2.60
C PHE A 599 15.62 31.19 2.30
N ASN A 600 15.57 30.38 1.25
CA ASN A 600 14.45 29.47 1.04
C ASN A 600 14.46 28.53 2.25
N PRO A 601 13.45 28.54 3.13
CA PRO A 601 13.45 27.74 4.36
C PRO A 601 13.38 26.22 4.09
N THR A 602 13.28 25.83 2.83
CA THR A 602 13.41 24.46 2.35
C THR A 602 14.89 24.12 2.09
N PRO A 603 15.45 23.09 2.72
CA PRO A 603 16.44 22.31 2.00
C PRO A 603 15.65 21.65 0.88
N GLU A 604 15.70 22.22 -0.33
CA GLU A 604 15.33 21.49 -1.53
C GLU A 604 16.05 20.14 -1.43
N VAL A 605 15.28 19.05 -1.33
CA VAL A 605 15.83 17.76 -1.68
C VAL A 605 16.26 17.95 -3.11
N SER A 606 17.58 18.08 -3.33
CA SER A 606 18.12 18.41 -4.64
C SER A 606 17.48 17.46 -5.64
N GLU A 607 17.10 17.95 -6.83
CA GLU A 607 16.56 17.08 -7.88
C GLU A 607 17.46 15.85 -8.05
N GLU A 608 18.77 16.00 -7.84
CA GLU A 608 19.77 14.94 -7.75
C GLU A 608 19.38 13.76 -6.82
N ILE A 609 18.90 14.00 -5.59
CA ILE A 609 18.46 12.93 -4.68
C ILE A 609 17.20 12.21 -5.20
N LEU A 610 16.31 12.93 -5.88
CA LEU A 610 15.10 12.36 -6.50
C LEU A 610 15.39 11.63 -7.81
N GLU A 611 16.48 12.00 -8.49
CA GLU A 611 16.93 11.43 -9.76
C GLU A 611 17.90 10.24 -9.61
N LYS A 612 18.55 10.07 -8.44
CA LYS A 612 19.40 8.91 -8.15
C LYS A 612 18.70 7.58 -8.45
N SER A 613 19.35 6.77 -9.27
CA SER A 613 18.90 5.43 -9.66
C SER A 613 19.01 4.43 -8.50
N LEU A 614 18.22 3.34 -8.54
CA LEU A 614 18.33 2.23 -7.56
C LEU A 614 19.76 1.66 -7.46
N LYS A 615 20.53 1.69 -8.55
CA LYS A 615 21.92 1.23 -8.56
C LYS A 615 22.83 2.14 -7.74
N GLU A 616 22.59 3.45 -7.78
CA GLU A 616 23.33 4.44 -7.00
C GLU A 616 22.96 4.33 -5.53
N TRP A 617 21.69 4.15 -5.19
CA TRP A 617 21.30 3.88 -3.80
C TRP A 617 21.84 2.54 -3.28
N ASP A 618 21.75 1.47 -4.06
CA ASP A 618 22.36 0.19 -3.71
C ASP A 618 23.89 0.31 -3.56
N ARG A 619 24.51 1.23 -4.31
CA ARG A 619 25.93 1.55 -4.19
C ARG A 619 26.19 2.36 -2.91
N GLU A 620 25.47 3.44 -2.66
CA GLU A 620 25.58 4.28 -1.46
C GLU A 620 25.31 3.50 -0.18
N GLN A 621 24.33 2.60 -0.18
CA GLN A 621 24.05 1.72 0.94
C GLN A 621 25.20 0.72 1.19
N ARG A 622 25.81 0.21 0.11
CA ARG A 622 27.01 -0.65 0.16
C ARG A 622 28.26 0.11 0.62
N GLU A 623 28.45 1.32 0.12
CA GLU A 623 29.56 2.23 0.46
C GLU A 623 29.43 2.79 1.87
N GLY A 624 28.19 2.93 2.30
CA GLY A 624 27.86 3.26 3.65
C GLY A 624 27.44 4.65 3.96
N LYS A 625 27.03 5.38 2.94
CA LYS A 625 26.38 6.67 3.11
C LYS A 625 25.13 6.44 3.95
N GLU A 626 24.91 7.31 4.94
CA GLU A 626 23.64 7.33 5.67
C GLU A 626 22.54 7.45 4.61
N PRO A 627 21.49 6.61 4.65
CA PRO A 627 20.34 6.85 3.81
C PRO A 627 19.79 8.22 4.23
N THR A 628 20.14 9.25 3.46
CA THR A 628 20.08 10.67 3.83
C THR A 628 18.67 11.12 4.21
N ILE A 629 17.67 10.31 3.86
CA ILE A 629 16.26 10.52 4.17
C ILE A 629 15.62 9.17 4.51
N SER A 630 15.09 8.98 5.74
CA SER A 630 13.84 8.19 5.82
C SER A 630 12.78 9.05 5.20
N TYR A 631 11.98 8.47 4.32
CA TYR A 631 10.80 9.14 3.78
C TYR A 631 9.91 9.77 4.90
N TRP A 632 9.95 9.22 6.11
CA TRP A 632 9.35 9.79 7.33
C TRP A 632 9.87 11.20 7.68
N LEU A 633 11.17 11.46 7.64
CA LEU A 633 11.77 12.77 7.92
C LEU A 633 11.47 13.81 6.82
N PHE A 634 11.37 13.36 5.57
CA PHE A 634 10.98 14.22 4.43
C PHE A 634 9.55 14.72 4.55
N GLN A 635 8.67 13.92 5.14
CA GLN A 635 7.29 14.33 5.37
C GLN A 635 7.15 15.42 6.44
N GLU A 636 7.85 15.28 7.58
CA GLU A 636 7.83 16.29 8.65
C GLU A 636 8.39 17.65 8.18
N MET A 637 9.27 17.68 7.18
CA MET A 637 9.76 18.95 6.61
C MET A 637 8.76 19.65 5.69
N LEU A 638 7.88 18.92 5.00
CA LEU A 638 6.91 19.49 4.06
C LEU A 638 5.67 20.02 4.80
N ASP A 639 5.27 19.37 5.89
CA ASP A 639 4.18 19.86 6.75
C ASP A 639 4.59 21.16 7.49
N ALA A 640 5.89 21.45 7.63
CA ALA A 640 6.42 22.69 8.22
C ALA A 640 6.38 23.91 7.27
N THR A 641 6.12 23.70 5.98
CA THR A 641 6.25 24.74 4.93
C THR A 641 4.93 25.34 4.44
N ASP A 642 3.78 24.85 4.91
CA ASP A 642 2.46 25.40 4.59
C ASP A 642 1.78 26.06 5.79
N GLY A 643 2.44 27.11 6.30
CA GLY A 643 1.84 28.18 7.09
C GLY A 643 1.82 29.46 6.26
#